data_AF-A0A9D9MC84-F1
#
_entry.id   AF-A0A9D9MC84-F1
#
_cell.length_a   1.000
_cell.length_b   1.000
_cell.length_c   1.000
_cell.angle_alpha   90.00
_cell.angle_beta   90.00
_cell.angle_gamma   90.00
#
_symmetry.space_group_name_H-M   'P 1'
#
loop_
_entity.id
_entity.type
_entity.pdbx_description
1 polymer ?
#
loop_
_entity_poly.entity_id
_entity_poly.type
_entity_poly.pdbx_seq_one_letter_code
_entity_poly.pdbx_strand_id
1 'polypeptide(L)'
;METQIDEPVLFEMRFEASREASVPQSKTVLQADGKSVWWSAGDQILVFAGPGSAPSVFESNLSEPAPVATFRGTAAQADTYYGVYPVSDNAAVAQDGTVTVYLSPEQQAVEGTFDTGLAPTVAVAEGSKMTFRNVAGGIKFSVSEEGVTSVVINGCGGEAIAGAATISIQDGLPVLQEVAKENTEINLTAPEGGFVPGKYYYALLYPVAFPEGMSITLKHSGDVPDSKLVSSRARTIKRGTFGLLEGLNSVTPSGGKVRFYITADSEICSSLDLQQGQLSSFTVNVNGSSCSILSDTGGRYYIEAPQAQDNKYNAVLLGPDCARWCGSDAFSDIMVPYSQFWSSTKAGYTSYPRFVSWSPEMGNTLHFSDCLSLVNVRIKGNASISSVKISTLGAEKLSGKAAYSSEEGFRLTEGLDWAVVNCTEGGNFVPLGQEAVSIPIFISPGNYAQGLELTICDSSHKMMRKTISPVTLKAGQACKLLLTWAPEDELLFYEGFDNFVWGGDIMSGEGALGYAPDDTAISISGGQERDGYADSSTPVAYNNPGTGFIQPNSWSGVEDSTVGATHSMSDSYIASRNIADWVYLFRCQECPGYLAVGTGNSYRGEIRTPFIRNIESVTDMVVSFRFCLQNGFNDALLVDILNSGFISECKIDGAAVSPVSSGYKSNHCEAKFSKNVVEVPASAAAAKVWHTLEMTVTNATDATLLDIKGASSSYGVHGFWIDDITMRALPGTSRKGNLRILYWNIQNGMWYDQANNYKDFVAFVKKYDPDVCVWCEAASIYKDNSYTAAPSGSRYLPSNWLTLSKRYGHNYAATGGWRDNYPQEITAKYPITTVLKITNTDTSGKPVSHGAAIQKITVAGQDIYFVTCHMWPQAYGYGVATSDQERSKAANEGDYYRQFEMQYIIDHSINDPSYAGVDKWVLLGDMNSRSRVDNGTYNYSTSSTAFITQDVILNNTSMVDVIANRYPAPANFVASTYGTSRIDYVYVSPALLDKVVNGFSLADQWNYKGDKSPYVDSFRMPSDHRPIIVDFEL
;
A
#
# COMPACT_ATOMS: atom_id res chain seq x y z
N MET A 1 -75.04 -27.92 -47.27
CA MET A 1 -75.08 -28.88 -46.16
C MET A 1 -74.59 -28.14 -44.95
N GLU A 2 -75.48 -27.94 -43.98
CA GLU A 2 -75.15 -27.45 -42.65
C GLU A 2 -74.08 -28.38 -42.05
N THR A 3 -72.91 -27.83 -41.71
CA THR A 3 -71.94 -28.53 -40.86
C THR A 3 -72.50 -28.51 -39.45
N GLN A 4 -73.13 -29.62 -39.09
CA GLN A 4 -73.46 -30.00 -37.72
C GLN A 4 -72.13 -29.99 -36.93
N ILE A 5 -71.99 -29.02 -36.03
CA ILE A 5 -70.88 -29.01 -35.05
C ILE A 5 -71.29 -30.05 -34.01
N ASP A 6 -70.64 -31.21 -34.02
CA ASP A 6 -70.77 -32.19 -32.93
C ASP A 6 -70.32 -31.49 -31.64
N GLU A 7 -71.20 -31.45 -30.64
CA GLU A 7 -70.78 -31.03 -29.31
C GLU A 7 -69.70 -32.00 -28.80
N PRO A 8 -68.61 -31.50 -28.20
CA PRO A 8 -67.53 -32.35 -27.74
C PRO A 8 -68.05 -33.36 -26.71
N VAL A 9 -67.80 -34.64 -26.95
CA VAL A 9 -68.13 -35.70 -25.99
C VAL A 9 -67.32 -35.48 -24.71
N LEU A 10 -68.00 -35.18 -23.61
CA LEU A 10 -67.39 -34.97 -22.29
C LEU A 10 -67.27 -36.30 -21.54
N PHE A 11 -66.14 -36.51 -20.85
CA PHE A 11 -65.87 -37.70 -20.04
C PHE A 11 -65.77 -37.34 -18.55
N GLU A 12 -66.24 -38.21 -17.65
CA GLU A 12 -65.92 -38.08 -16.22
C GLU A 12 -64.41 -38.27 -16.02
N MET A 13 -63.74 -37.23 -15.52
CA MET A 13 -62.29 -37.23 -15.30
C MET A 13 -61.98 -36.97 -13.83
N ARG A 14 -60.81 -37.47 -13.41
CA ARG A 14 -60.27 -37.24 -12.07
C ARG A 14 -58.86 -36.70 -12.19
N PHE A 15 -58.62 -35.52 -11.64
CA PHE A 15 -57.28 -34.94 -11.57
C PHE A 15 -56.77 -35.00 -10.14
N GLU A 16 -55.64 -35.67 -9.92
CA GLU A 16 -54.87 -35.56 -8.69
C GLU A 16 -54.07 -34.26 -8.77
N ALA A 17 -54.43 -33.28 -7.95
CA ALA A 17 -53.78 -31.98 -7.93
C ALA A 17 -52.89 -31.84 -6.70
N SER A 18 -51.60 -31.58 -6.92
CA SER A 18 -50.67 -31.18 -5.87
C SER A 18 -50.40 -29.67 -5.94
N ARG A 19 -50.09 -29.07 -4.79
CA ARG A 19 -49.49 -27.72 -4.74
C ARG A 19 -47.97 -27.85 -4.84
N GLU A 20 -47.32 -26.84 -5.43
CA GLU A 20 -45.85 -26.74 -5.46
C GLU A 20 -45.26 -26.89 -4.04
N ALA A 21 -44.39 -27.89 -3.86
CA ALA A 21 -43.66 -28.10 -2.61
C ALA A 21 -42.23 -27.56 -2.74
N SER A 22 -41.77 -26.85 -1.70
CA SER A 22 -40.36 -26.43 -1.44
C SER A 22 -39.81 -25.13 -2.05
N VAL A 23 -40.46 -23.98 -1.83
CA VAL A 23 -39.83 -22.65 -1.53
C VAL A 23 -40.89 -21.87 -0.73
N PRO A 24 -40.57 -21.15 0.37
CA PRO A 24 -41.62 -20.52 1.16
C PRO A 24 -42.32 -19.47 0.29
N GLN A 25 -43.62 -19.33 0.54
CA GLN A 25 -44.50 -18.23 0.15
C GLN A 25 -45.30 -18.49 -1.14
N SER A 26 -46.55 -18.95 -0.98
CA SER A 26 -47.75 -18.59 -1.77
C SER A 26 -48.83 -19.69 -1.70
N LYS A 27 -50.00 -19.34 -1.17
CA LYS A 27 -50.94 -20.27 -0.52
C LYS A 27 -52.39 -20.23 -1.03
N THR A 28 -53.29 -21.00 -0.44
CA THR A 28 -54.75 -20.77 -0.41
C THR A 28 -55.24 -20.56 1.00
N VAL A 29 -54.61 -21.25 1.97
CA VAL A 29 -54.61 -20.92 3.41
C VAL A 29 -53.20 -21.26 3.98
N LEU A 30 -52.66 -20.40 4.86
CA LEU A 30 -51.39 -20.55 5.59
C LEU A 30 -51.57 -21.50 6.78
N GLN A 31 -50.89 -22.65 6.76
CA GLN A 31 -50.84 -23.54 7.93
C GLN A 31 -49.98 -22.95 9.06
N ALA A 32 -50.22 -23.39 10.31
CA ALA A 32 -49.58 -22.85 11.51
C ALA A 32 -48.02 -22.86 11.48
N ASP A 33 -47.41 -23.67 10.62
CA ASP A 33 -45.96 -23.74 10.41
C ASP A 33 -45.36 -22.56 9.64
N GLY A 34 -46.19 -21.63 9.15
CA GLY A 34 -45.71 -20.47 8.39
C GLY A 34 -45.33 -20.81 6.93
N LYS A 35 -45.35 -22.08 6.51
CA LYS A 35 -44.63 -22.57 5.31
C LYS A 35 -45.47 -23.44 4.36
N SER A 36 -46.44 -24.22 4.86
CA SER A 36 -47.21 -25.18 4.05
C SER A 36 -48.54 -24.61 3.52
N VAL A 37 -49.03 -25.17 2.41
CA VAL A 37 -50.26 -24.78 1.68
C VAL A 37 -51.05 -26.01 1.29
N TRP A 38 -52.32 -26.07 1.70
CA TRP A 38 -53.20 -27.21 1.42
C TRP A 38 -54.42 -26.77 0.63
N TRP A 39 -54.95 -27.68 -0.19
CA TRP A 39 -56.29 -27.59 -0.75
C TRP A 39 -57.32 -27.71 0.37
N SER A 40 -58.43 -26.98 0.26
CA SER A 40 -59.54 -27.01 1.21
C SER A 40 -60.72 -27.86 0.71
N ALA A 41 -61.62 -28.22 1.62
CA ALA A 41 -62.90 -28.81 1.25
C ALA A 41 -63.73 -27.81 0.43
N GLY A 42 -64.30 -28.26 -0.70
CA GLY A 42 -65.09 -27.41 -1.60
C GLY A 42 -64.29 -26.53 -2.56
N ASP A 43 -62.95 -26.59 -2.56
CA ASP A 43 -62.15 -25.91 -3.59
C ASP A 43 -62.56 -26.39 -4.99
N GLN A 44 -62.59 -25.46 -5.94
CA GLN A 44 -62.87 -25.73 -7.34
C GLN A 44 -61.71 -25.25 -8.22
N ILE A 45 -61.40 -26.00 -9.28
CA ILE A 45 -60.44 -25.63 -10.32
C ILE A 45 -61.14 -25.58 -11.68
N LEU A 46 -60.65 -24.73 -12.57
CA LEU A 46 -60.98 -24.79 -13.99
C LEU A 46 -59.97 -25.66 -14.71
N VAL A 47 -60.46 -26.57 -15.55
CA VAL A 47 -59.65 -27.39 -16.44
C VAL A 47 -60.00 -27.07 -17.88
N PHE A 48 -59.00 -26.68 -18.66
CA PHE A 48 -59.09 -26.44 -20.09
C PHE A 48 -58.46 -27.63 -20.84
N ALA A 49 -59.25 -28.27 -21.71
CA ALA A 49 -58.82 -29.39 -22.55
C ALA A 49 -58.09 -28.90 -23.81
N GLY A 50 -56.92 -28.29 -23.60
CA GLY A 50 -56.06 -27.73 -24.64
C GLY A 50 -56.25 -26.22 -24.89
N PRO A 51 -55.32 -25.60 -25.64
CA PRO A 51 -55.38 -24.17 -25.99
C PRO A 51 -56.68 -23.78 -26.71
N GLY A 52 -57.30 -22.66 -26.32
CA GLY A 52 -58.54 -22.15 -26.93
C GLY A 52 -59.82 -22.90 -26.56
N SER A 53 -59.75 -23.88 -25.64
CA SER A 53 -60.92 -24.65 -25.19
C SER A 53 -61.78 -23.89 -24.17
N ALA A 54 -63.04 -24.29 -24.04
CA ALA A 54 -63.92 -23.82 -22.97
C ALA A 54 -63.53 -24.48 -21.62
N PRO A 55 -63.61 -23.75 -20.50
CA PRO A 55 -63.28 -24.29 -19.19
C PRO A 55 -64.31 -25.32 -18.73
N SER A 56 -63.85 -26.31 -17.96
CA SER A 56 -64.67 -27.24 -17.20
C SER A 56 -64.38 -27.09 -15.71
N VAL A 57 -65.42 -27.01 -14.87
CA VAL A 57 -65.26 -26.89 -13.42
C VAL A 57 -65.05 -28.29 -12.81
N PHE A 58 -64.04 -28.42 -11.96
CA PHE A 58 -63.80 -29.62 -11.18
C PHE A 58 -63.77 -29.27 -9.69
N GLU A 59 -64.40 -30.09 -8.86
CA GLU A 59 -64.52 -29.87 -7.42
C GLU A 59 -63.68 -30.87 -6.62
N SER A 60 -63.07 -30.38 -5.54
CA SER A 60 -62.25 -31.15 -4.61
C SER A 60 -63.09 -32.20 -3.87
N ASN A 61 -62.55 -33.40 -3.72
CA ASN A 61 -63.17 -34.47 -2.92
C ASN A 61 -62.80 -34.42 -1.43
N LEU A 62 -62.09 -33.37 -0.98
CA LEU A 62 -61.61 -33.27 0.39
C LEU A 62 -62.75 -32.95 1.37
N SER A 63 -62.71 -33.60 2.54
CA SER A 63 -63.50 -33.21 3.72
C SER A 63 -62.71 -32.35 4.71
N GLU A 64 -61.38 -32.41 4.64
CA GLU A 64 -60.43 -31.66 5.48
C GLU A 64 -59.27 -31.17 4.62
N PRO A 65 -58.60 -30.06 4.98
CA PRO A 65 -57.51 -29.54 4.15
C PRO A 65 -56.33 -30.52 3.98
N ALA A 66 -55.81 -30.67 2.77
CA ALA A 66 -54.71 -31.59 2.45
C ALA A 66 -53.76 -31.07 1.34
N PRO A 67 -52.47 -31.47 1.32
CA PRO A 67 -51.49 -31.02 0.31
C PRO A 67 -51.76 -31.55 -1.12
N VAL A 68 -52.56 -32.62 -1.23
CA VAL A 68 -52.97 -33.24 -2.47
C VAL A 68 -54.47 -33.48 -2.40
N ALA A 69 -55.20 -33.12 -3.45
CA ALA A 69 -56.64 -33.33 -3.57
C ALA A 69 -56.97 -34.04 -4.88
N THR A 70 -58.06 -34.82 -4.91
CA THR A 70 -58.61 -35.34 -6.17
C THR A 70 -59.79 -34.48 -6.58
N PHE A 71 -59.66 -33.82 -7.72
CA PHE A 71 -60.69 -33.00 -8.32
C PHE A 71 -61.51 -33.83 -9.31
N ARG A 72 -62.84 -33.71 -9.24
CA ARG A 72 -63.79 -34.46 -10.08
C ARG A 72 -64.66 -33.51 -10.89
N GLY A 73 -64.85 -33.84 -12.16
CA GLY A 73 -65.61 -33.05 -13.12
C GLY A 73 -65.65 -33.75 -14.48
N THR A 74 -66.25 -33.10 -15.47
CA THR A 74 -66.32 -33.61 -16.84
C THR A 74 -65.58 -32.68 -17.79
N ALA A 75 -64.67 -33.21 -18.61
CA ALA A 75 -63.94 -32.45 -19.63
C ALA A 75 -63.83 -33.24 -20.93
N ALA A 76 -63.57 -32.55 -22.04
CA ALA A 76 -63.20 -33.19 -23.30
C ALA A 76 -61.80 -33.84 -23.20
N GLN A 77 -61.55 -34.88 -23.99
CA GLN A 77 -60.24 -35.51 -24.05
C GLN A 77 -59.24 -34.62 -24.83
N ALA A 78 -58.08 -34.35 -24.24
CA ALA A 78 -56.97 -33.62 -24.84
C ALA A 78 -55.60 -34.21 -24.46
N ASP A 79 -54.57 -33.91 -25.25
CA ASP A 79 -53.18 -34.29 -24.98
C ASP A 79 -52.56 -33.45 -23.86
N THR A 80 -53.08 -32.24 -23.63
CA THR A 80 -52.60 -31.33 -22.60
C THR A 80 -53.78 -30.63 -21.94
N TYR A 81 -53.79 -30.62 -20.61
CA TYR A 81 -54.77 -29.94 -19.80
C TYR A 81 -54.12 -28.79 -19.04
N TYR A 82 -54.82 -27.66 -18.98
CA TYR A 82 -54.42 -26.51 -18.20
C TYR A 82 -55.36 -26.38 -17.01
N GLY A 83 -54.80 -26.35 -15.80
CA GLY A 83 -55.53 -26.12 -14.56
C GLY A 83 -55.39 -24.66 -14.14
N VAL A 84 -56.50 -24.02 -13.79
CA VAL A 84 -56.52 -22.66 -13.22
C VAL A 84 -57.30 -22.65 -11.91
N TYR A 85 -56.73 -22.00 -10.91
CA TYR A 85 -57.35 -21.76 -9.61
C TYR A 85 -57.04 -20.31 -9.19
N PRO A 86 -57.95 -19.59 -8.52
CA PRO A 86 -59.35 -19.95 -8.25
C PRO A 86 -60.20 -19.95 -9.53
N VAL A 87 -61.43 -20.44 -9.45
CA VAL A 87 -62.41 -20.29 -10.53
C VAL A 87 -62.70 -18.80 -10.74
N SER A 88 -62.60 -18.33 -11.99
CA SER A 88 -62.87 -16.95 -12.37
C SER A 88 -63.43 -16.89 -13.78
N ASP A 89 -64.41 -16.01 -14.03
CA ASP A 89 -64.95 -15.77 -15.37
C ASP A 89 -63.92 -15.15 -16.34
N ASN A 90 -62.84 -14.58 -15.79
CA ASN A 90 -61.71 -14.04 -16.57
C ASN A 90 -60.67 -15.10 -16.95
N ALA A 91 -60.79 -16.33 -16.41
CA ALA A 91 -59.83 -17.37 -16.71
C ALA A 91 -60.03 -17.91 -18.13
N ALA A 92 -58.95 -17.93 -18.92
CA ALA A 92 -58.95 -18.42 -20.28
C ALA A 92 -57.60 -19.03 -20.62
N VAL A 93 -57.56 -19.89 -21.64
CA VAL A 93 -56.31 -20.35 -22.24
C VAL A 93 -56.35 -20.00 -23.71
N ALA A 94 -55.47 -19.09 -24.13
CA ALA A 94 -55.40 -18.63 -25.52
C ALA A 94 -54.83 -19.72 -26.43
N GLN A 95 -54.95 -19.56 -27.75
CA GLN A 95 -54.46 -20.54 -28.74
C GLN A 95 -52.96 -20.76 -28.70
N ASP A 96 -52.19 -19.78 -28.22
CA ASP A 96 -50.73 -19.88 -28.04
C ASP A 96 -50.32 -20.57 -26.72
N GLY A 97 -51.30 -21.01 -25.92
CA GLY A 97 -51.07 -21.71 -24.65
C GLY A 97 -50.82 -20.77 -23.46
N THR A 98 -50.95 -19.45 -23.63
CA THR A 98 -50.94 -18.52 -22.50
C THR A 98 -52.23 -18.62 -21.68
N VAL A 99 -52.09 -18.47 -20.36
CA VAL A 99 -53.18 -18.63 -19.39
C VAL A 99 -53.53 -17.27 -18.80
N THR A 100 -54.79 -16.87 -18.91
CA THR A 100 -55.33 -15.71 -18.21
C THR A 100 -55.78 -16.12 -16.82
N VAL A 101 -55.34 -15.38 -15.81
CA VAL A 101 -55.77 -15.53 -14.41
C VAL A 101 -56.26 -14.19 -13.87
N TYR A 102 -56.96 -14.22 -12.75
CA TYR A 102 -57.45 -13.02 -12.09
C TYR A 102 -57.05 -13.00 -10.62
N LEU A 103 -56.55 -11.86 -10.16
CA LEU A 103 -56.30 -11.57 -8.74
C LEU A 103 -57.21 -10.42 -8.32
N SER A 104 -58.05 -10.63 -7.31
CA SER A 104 -58.96 -9.58 -6.85
C SER A 104 -58.18 -8.42 -6.20
N PRO A 105 -58.45 -7.15 -6.60
CA PRO A 105 -57.94 -5.98 -5.88
C PRO A 105 -58.60 -5.83 -4.50
N GLU A 106 -59.85 -6.29 -4.36
CA GLU A 106 -60.56 -6.34 -3.08
C GLU A 106 -60.29 -7.69 -2.38
N GLN A 107 -59.70 -7.65 -1.19
CA GLN A 107 -59.25 -8.83 -0.45
C GLN A 107 -59.78 -8.80 0.99
N GLN A 108 -60.04 -9.96 1.59
CA GLN A 108 -60.36 -10.06 3.00
C GLN A 108 -59.13 -10.47 3.82
N ALA A 109 -58.86 -9.75 4.90
CA ALA A 109 -57.79 -10.08 5.81
C ALA A 109 -58.16 -11.30 6.66
N VAL A 110 -57.23 -12.24 6.81
CA VAL A 110 -57.39 -13.38 7.71
C VAL A 110 -56.16 -13.43 8.62
N GLU A 111 -56.35 -13.55 9.93
CA GLU A 111 -55.22 -13.59 10.86
C GLU A 111 -54.27 -14.75 10.49
N GLY A 112 -53.00 -14.44 10.34
CA GLY A 112 -51.96 -15.41 10.04
C GLY A 112 -51.99 -15.97 8.62
N THR A 113 -52.90 -15.53 7.74
CA THR A 113 -53.03 -16.01 6.36
C THR A 113 -53.65 -14.92 5.45
N PHE A 114 -54.03 -15.28 4.24
CA PHE A 114 -54.87 -14.50 3.35
C PHE A 114 -56.14 -15.30 3.00
N ASP A 115 -57.08 -14.66 2.32
CA ASP A 115 -58.41 -15.20 2.03
C ASP A 115 -58.39 -16.49 1.19
N THR A 116 -59.36 -17.37 1.47
CA THR A 116 -59.56 -18.60 0.69
C THR A 116 -60.09 -18.23 -0.69
N GLY A 117 -59.64 -18.92 -1.74
CA GLY A 117 -60.07 -18.60 -3.10
C GLY A 117 -59.41 -17.37 -3.73
N LEU A 118 -58.35 -16.81 -3.13
CA LEU A 118 -57.73 -15.57 -3.63
C LEU A 118 -56.51 -15.78 -4.53
N ALA A 119 -55.63 -16.72 -4.21
CA ALA A 119 -54.31 -16.79 -4.86
C ALA A 119 -54.33 -17.51 -6.22
N PRO A 120 -54.00 -16.82 -7.32
CA PRO A 120 -53.97 -17.42 -8.64
C PRO A 120 -52.81 -18.42 -8.77
N THR A 121 -53.15 -19.64 -9.16
CA THR A 121 -52.21 -20.71 -9.43
C THR A 121 -52.60 -21.45 -10.70
N VAL A 122 -51.60 -21.89 -11.45
CA VAL A 122 -51.81 -22.55 -12.74
C VAL A 122 -51.04 -23.87 -12.80
N ALA A 123 -51.55 -24.82 -13.57
CA ALA A 123 -50.93 -26.11 -13.83
C ALA A 123 -51.02 -26.43 -15.32
N VAL A 124 -50.03 -27.15 -15.85
CA VAL A 124 -50.10 -27.78 -17.18
C VAL A 124 -49.71 -29.24 -17.01
N ALA A 125 -50.51 -30.14 -17.59
CA ALA A 125 -50.31 -31.57 -17.45
C ALA A 125 -50.70 -32.32 -18.73
N GLU A 126 -49.90 -33.32 -19.10
CA GLU A 126 -50.19 -34.26 -20.21
C GLU A 126 -51.05 -35.46 -19.74
N GLY A 127 -51.60 -35.40 -18.52
CA GLY A 127 -52.36 -36.49 -17.92
C GLY A 127 -53.11 -36.08 -16.65
N SER A 128 -53.56 -37.07 -15.87
CA SER A 128 -54.45 -36.85 -14.72
C SER A 128 -53.77 -36.30 -13.45
N LYS A 129 -52.52 -35.86 -13.53
CA LYS A 129 -51.76 -35.32 -12.40
C LYS A 129 -51.36 -33.89 -12.69
N MET A 130 -51.86 -32.95 -11.89
CA MET A 130 -51.60 -31.51 -12.06
C MET A 130 -50.80 -30.97 -10.88
N THR A 131 -49.73 -30.25 -11.16
CA THR A 131 -48.99 -29.49 -10.14
C THR A 131 -49.29 -28.02 -10.30
N PHE A 132 -50.08 -27.47 -9.38
CA PHE A 132 -50.46 -26.07 -9.37
C PHE A 132 -49.34 -25.23 -8.76
N ARG A 133 -48.86 -24.29 -9.57
CA ARG A 133 -47.80 -23.35 -9.20
C ARG A 133 -48.37 -21.94 -9.11
N ASN A 134 -47.90 -21.21 -8.12
CA ASN A 134 -48.45 -19.91 -7.83
C ASN A 134 -47.90 -18.81 -8.76
N VAL A 135 -48.77 -17.86 -9.06
CA VAL A 135 -48.48 -16.73 -9.96
C VAL A 135 -48.13 -15.45 -9.18
N ALA A 136 -48.75 -15.22 -8.03
CA ALA A 136 -48.64 -13.97 -7.28
C ALA A 136 -47.42 -13.92 -6.33
N GLY A 137 -47.08 -12.75 -5.81
CA GLY A 137 -46.31 -12.60 -4.58
C GLY A 137 -47.20 -12.03 -3.48
N GLY A 138 -46.60 -11.39 -2.49
CA GLY A 138 -47.38 -10.59 -1.56
C GLY A 138 -46.59 -9.77 -0.57
N ILE A 139 -47.34 -9.20 0.36
CA ILE A 139 -46.84 -8.44 1.51
C ILE A 139 -47.38 -9.09 2.78
N LYS A 140 -46.48 -9.37 3.73
CA LYS A 140 -46.80 -9.72 5.11
C LYS A 140 -46.68 -8.45 5.95
N PHE A 141 -47.72 -8.10 6.70
CA PHE A 141 -47.71 -6.91 7.54
C PHE A 141 -48.46 -7.12 8.86
N SER A 142 -48.23 -6.22 9.82
CA SER A 142 -49.03 -6.11 11.04
C SER A 142 -49.39 -4.66 11.27
N VAL A 143 -50.62 -4.39 11.70
CA VAL A 143 -50.98 -3.09 12.26
C VAL A 143 -50.63 -3.07 13.74
N SER A 144 -50.32 -1.91 14.33
CA SER A 144 -50.20 -1.83 15.80
C SER A 144 -51.14 -0.82 16.44
N GLU A 145 -52.03 -0.21 15.65
CA GLU A 145 -53.12 0.63 16.11
C GLU A 145 -54.42 -0.15 16.25
N GLU A 146 -55.23 0.20 17.25
CA GLU A 146 -56.60 -0.27 17.37
C GLU A 146 -57.53 0.47 16.40
N GLY A 147 -58.63 -0.16 15.98
CA GLY A 147 -59.68 0.49 15.19
C GLY A 147 -59.41 0.60 13.69
N VAL A 148 -58.34 -0.02 13.17
CA VAL A 148 -58.09 -0.12 11.72
C VAL A 148 -59.08 -1.12 11.10
N THR A 149 -59.80 -0.69 10.06
CA THR A 149 -60.84 -1.45 9.37
C THR A 149 -60.46 -1.84 7.94
N SER A 150 -59.52 -1.13 7.31
CA SER A 150 -59.02 -1.45 5.97
C SER A 150 -57.57 -1.00 5.79
N VAL A 151 -56.82 -1.73 4.96
CA VAL A 151 -55.46 -1.41 4.53
C VAL A 151 -55.44 -1.37 3.00
N VAL A 152 -55.14 -0.20 2.42
CA VAL A 152 -55.03 0.00 0.97
C VAL A 152 -53.57 0.06 0.57
N ILE A 153 -53.13 -0.72 -0.40
CA ILE A 153 -51.75 -0.77 -0.91
C ILE A 153 -51.75 -0.30 -2.36
N ASN A 154 -50.89 0.64 -2.73
CA ASN A 154 -50.80 1.19 -4.09
C ASN A 154 -49.33 1.44 -4.50
N GLY A 155 -49.00 1.20 -5.77
CA GLY A 155 -47.71 1.57 -6.35
C GLY A 155 -47.61 3.07 -6.63
N CYS A 156 -46.53 3.73 -6.21
CA CYS A 156 -46.40 5.18 -6.39
C CYS A 156 -46.22 5.58 -7.86
N GLY A 157 -45.70 4.70 -8.70
CA GLY A 157 -45.54 4.91 -10.14
C GLY A 157 -46.77 4.50 -10.97
N GLY A 158 -47.89 4.13 -10.32
CA GLY A 158 -49.09 3.64 -10.99
C GLY A 158 -48.93 2.23 -11.58
N GLU A 159 -48.12 1.39 -10.94
CA GLU A 159 -47.91 0.01 -11.34
C GLU A 159 -49.20 -0.81 -11.22
N ALA A 160 -49.49 -1.67 -12.20
CA ALA A 160 -50.62 -2.59 -12.15
C ALA A 160 -50.26 -3.80 -11.28
N ILE A 161 -51.03 -4.04 -10.21
CA ILE A 161 -50.66 -5.00 -9.16
C ILE A 161 -51.70 -6.10 -8.93
N ALA A 162 -52.89 -5.96 -9.51
CA ALA A 162 -53.99 -6.93 -9.46
C ALA A 162 -54.88 -6.83 -10.72
N GLY A 163 -55.94 -7.63 -10.78
CA GLY A 163 -56.84 -7.73 -11.92
C GLY A 163 -56.52 -8.92 -12.83
N ALA A 164 -56.89 -8.83 -14.11
CA ALA A 164 -56.60 -9.87 -15.09
C ALA A 164 -55.12 -9.83 -15.50
N ALA A 165 -54.49 -11.01 -15.60
CA ALA A 165 -53.09 -11.14 -16.00
C ALA A 165 -52.86 -12.32 -16.94
N THR A 166 -51.93 -12.14 -17.89
CA THR A 166 -51.53 -13.15 -18.87
C THR A 166 -50.25 -13.83 -18.42
N ILE A 167 -50.29 -15.16 -18.34
CA ILE A 167 -49.22 -16.01 -17.82
C ILE A 167 -48.73 -16.94 -18.91
N SER A 168 -47.41 -16.97 -19.14
CA SER A 168 -46.78 -18.03 -19.92
C SER A 168 -46.19 -19.08 -18.98
N ILE A 169 -46.07 -20.32 -19.46
CA ILE A 169 -45.41 -21.39 -18.71
C ILE A 169 -44.05 -21.63 -19.35
N GLN A 170 -42.98 -21.31 -18.64
CA GLN A 170 -41.59 -21.47 -19.09
C GLN A 170 -40.88 -22.42 -18.13
N ASP A 171 -40.26 -23.48 -18.65
CA ASP A 171 -39.59 -24.52 -17.85
C ASP A 171 -40.48 -25.08 -16.72
N GLY A 172 -41.78 -25.19 -16.98
CA GLY A 172 -42.78 -25.67 -16.02
C GLY A 172 -43.15 -24.66 -14.91
N LEU A 173 -42.68 -23.41 -14.98
CA LEU A 173 -42.98 -22.33 -14.03
C LEU A 173 -43.87 -21.24 -14.65
N PRO A 174 -44.80 -20.65 -13.87
CA PRO A 174 -45.57 -19.49 -14.30
C PRO A 174 -44.70 -18.24 -14.40
N VAL A 175 -44.72 -17.57 -15.56
CA VAL A 175 -44.06 -16.29 -15.80
C VAL A 175 -45.11 -15.26 -16.22
N LEU A 176 -45.30 -14.26 -15.36
CA LEU A 176 -46.17 -13.11 -15.62
C LEU A 176 -45.68 -12.36 -16.87
N GLN A 177 -46.55 -12.19 -17.88
CA GLN A 177 -46.26 -11.42 -19.08
C GLN A 177 -46.80 -9.99 -18.97
N GLU A 178 -48.08 -9.89 -18.63
CA GLU A 178 -48.80 -8.63 -18.60
C GLU A 178 -49.90 -8.66 -17.53
N VAL A 179 -50.16 -7.51 -16.91
CA VAL A 179 -51.29 -7.26 -16.02
C VAL A 179 -52.10 -6.13 -16.64
N ALA A 180 -53.42 -6.32 -16.77
CA ALA A 180 -54.30 -5.26 -17.25
C ALA A 180 -54.19 -4.04 -16.33
N LYS A 181 -53.93 -2.85 -16.90
CA LYS A 181 -53.66 -1.60 -16.16
C LYS A 181 -54.84 -1.01 -15.38
N GLU A 182 -55.88 -1.78 -15.18
CA GLU A 182 -57.14 -1.33 -14.60
C GLU A 182 -57.07 -1.24 -13.07
N ASN A 183 -56.17 -1.98 -12.42
CA ASN A 183 -56.06 -2.04 -10.95
C ASN A 183 -54.62 -1.82 -10.47
N THR A 184 -54.37 -0.63 -9.92
CA THR A 184 -53.10 -0.24 -9.31
C THR A 184 -53.12 -0.33 -7.78
N GLU A 185 -54.27 -0.68 -7.19
CA GLU A 185 -54.46 -0.76 -5.74
C GLU A 185 -54.98 -2.13 -5.28
N ILE A 186 -54.58 -2.53 -4.07
CA ILE A 186 -55.16 -3.62 -3.29
C ILE A 186 -55.86 -3.00 -2.08
N ASN A 187 -57.13 -3.31 -1.87
CA ASN A 187 -57.87 -2.95 -0.66
C ASN A 187 -58.11 -4.21 0.18
N LEU A 188 -57.46 -4.29 1.34
CA LEU A 188 -57.60 -5.39 2.29
C LEU A 188 -58.52 -4.98 3.43
N THR A 189 -59.72 -5.57 3.50
CA THR A 189 -60.72 -5.28 4.53
C THR A 189 -60.53 -6.20 5.75
N ALA A 190 -60.65 -5.64 6.96
CA ALA A 190 -60.50 -6.37 8.22
C ALA A 190 -61.67 -7.35 8.48
N PRO A 191 -61.46 -8.41 9.28
CA PRO A 191 -62.54 -9.19 9.87
C PRO A 191 -63.47 -8.33 10.75
N GLU A 192 -64.66 -8.86 11.06
CA GLU A 192 -65.58 -8.24 12.02
C GLU A 192 -64.87 -7.98 13.37
N GLY A 193 -64.79 -6.71 13.78
CA GLY A 193 -64.03 -6.25 14.95
C GLY A 193 -62.71 -5.51 14.63
N GLY A 194 -62.29 -5.46 13.36
CA GLY A 194 -61.10 -4.73 12.91
C GLY A 194 -59.82 -5.58 12.94
N PHE A 195 -58.72 -5.00 12.46
CA PHE A 195 -57.40 -5.65 12.56
C PHE A 195 -56.93 -5.68 14.02
N VAL A 196 -56.37 -6.82 14.45
CA VAL A 196 -55.85 -6.98 15.81
C VAL A 196 -54.40 -6.47 15.87
N PRO A 197 -54.06 -5.51 16.76
CA PRO A 197 -52.70 -5.01 16.91
C PRO A 197 -51.67 -6.13 17.13
N GLY A 198 -50.56 -6.07 16.40
CA GLY A 198 -49.45 -7.00 16.49
C GLY A 198 -49.68 -8.38 15.84
N LYS A 199 -50.87 -8.63 15.28
CA LYS A 199 -51.13 -9.84 14.49
C LYS A 199 -50.74 -9.64 13.03
N TYR A 200 -50.30 -10.73 12.38
CA TYR A 200 -49.85 -10.71 11.00
C TYR A 200 -50.97 -11.01 10.01
N TYR A 201 -51.00 -10.24 8.93
CA TYR A 201 -51.93 -10.34 7.82
C TYR A 201 -51.15 -10.33 6.50
N TYR A 202 -51.78 -10.79 5.42
CA TYR A 202 -51.14 -10.98 4.12
C TYR A 202 -52.00 -10.39 3.01
N ALA A 203 -51.37 -9.57 2.15
CA ALA A 203 -51.98 -9.05 0.92
C ALA A 203 -51.27 -9.67 -0.29
N LEU A 204 -52.01 -10.13 -1.29
CA LEU A 204 -51.45 -10.66 -2.53
C LEU A 204 -51.41 -9.61 -3.64
N LEU A 205 -50.34 -9.64 -4.43
CA LEU A 205 -50.19 -8.82 -5.63
C LEU A 205 -49.34 -9.55 -6.67
N TYR A 206 -49.46 -9.18 -7.94
CA TYR A 206 -48.62 -9.73 -9.00
C TYR A 206 -47.14 -9.33 -8.84
N PRO A 207 -46.19 -10.16 -9.31
CA PRO A 207 -44.77 -9.82 -9.32
C PRO A 207 -44.50 -8.51 -10.07
N VAL A 208 -43.90 -7.53 -9.39
CA VAL A 208 -43.70 -6.18 -9.93
C VAL A 208 -42.56 -5.46 -9.21
N ALA A 209 -41.88 -4.56 -9.92
CA ALA A 209 -40.95 -3.60 -9.33
C ALA A 209 -41.66 -2.26 -9.14
N PHE A 210 -41.43 -1.64 -7.99
CA PHE A 210 -41.91 -0.32 -7.61
C PHE A 210 -40.72 0.64 -7.53
N PRO A 211 -40.22 1.24 -8.62
CA PRO A 211 -39.04 2.08 -8.60
C PRO A 211 -39.26 3.38 -7.80
N GLU A 212 -40.48 3.90 -7.87
CA GLU A 212 -40.94 5.09 -7.14
C GLU A 212 -41.47 4.74 -5.73
N GLY A 213 -41.47 3.45 -5.38
CA GLY A 213 -41.92 2.94 -4.11
C GLY A 213 -43.42 2.66 -4.03
N MET A 214 -43.93 2.48 -2.82
CA MET A 214 -45.30 2.04 -2.54
C MET A 214 -45.95 2.90 -1.46
N SER A 215 -47.27 3.08 -1.56
CA SER A 215 -48.08 3.69 -0.51
C SER A 215 -49.02 2.68 0.15
N ILE A 216 -49.24 2.82 1.45
CA ILE A 216 -50.11 2.02 2.28
C ILE A 216 -51.00 2.97 3.09
N THR A 217 -52.31 2.91 2.91
CA THR A 217 -53.27 3.73 3.66
C THR A 217 -54.01 2.85 4.65
N LEU A 218 -53.92 3.20 5.94
CA LEU A 218 -54.74 2.62 7.01
C LEU A 218 -56.03 3.42 7.11
N LYS A 219 -57.18 2.76 7.02
CA LYS A 219 -58.51 3.34 7.23
C LYS A 219 -59.05 2.89 8.59
N HIS A 220 -59.68 3.81 9.32
CA HIS A 220 -60.18 3.56 10.67
C HIS A 220 -61.71 3.61 10.74
N SER A 221 -62.29 3.03 11.78
CA SER A 221 -63.72 3.20 12.08
C SER A 221 -64.01 4.59 12.68
N GLY A 222 -65.05 5.28 12.19
CA GLY A 222 -65.50 6.58 12.73
C GLY A 222 -64.79 7.79 12.07
N ASP A 223 -64.82 8.95 12.72
CA ASP A 223 -64.21 10.21 12.22
C ASP A 223 -62.68 10.30 12.45
N VAL A 224 -61.98 9.16 12.54
CA VAL A 224 -60.51 9.12 12.68
C VAL A 224 -59.89 9.30 11.29
N PRO A 225 -58.98 10.26 11.06
CA PRO A 225 -58.37 10.47 9.75
C PRO A 225 -57.55 9.27 9.28
N ASP A 226 -57.70 8.91 8.01
CA ASP A 226 -56.89 7.89 7.33
C ASP A 226 -55.40 8.20 7.47
N SER A 227 -54.60 7.17 7.75
CA SER A 227 -53.14 7.28 7.85
C SER A 227 -52.48 6.73 6.59
N LYS A 228 -51.98 7.61 5.72
CA LYS A 228 -51.24 7.23 4.52
C LYS A 228 -49.74 7.20 4.79
N LEU A 229 -49.15 6.02 4.60
CA LEU A 229 -47.73 5.74 4.66
C LEU A 229 -47.21 5.64 3.23
N VAL A 230 -46.18 6.39 2.87
CA VAL A 230 -45.53 6.34 1.56
C VAL A 230 -44.08 5.96 1.77
N SER A 231 -43.67 4.82 1.19
CA SER A 231 -42.28 4.43 1.09
C SER A 231 -41.77 4.85 -0.28
N SER A 232 -40.84 5.79 -0.34
CA SER A 232 -40.14 6.19 -1.59
C SER A 232 -39.03 5.23 -2.01
N ARG A 233 -38.81 4.13 -1.26
CA ARG A 233 -37.75 3.16 -1.54
C ARG A 233 -38.20 2.21 -2.63
N ALA A 234 -37.35 2.01 -3.63
CA ALA A 234 -37.57 1.01 -4.65
C ALA A 234 -37.73 -0.39 -4.03
N ARG A 235 -38.81 -1.10 -4.38
CA ARG A 235 -39.07 -2.47 -3.90
C ARG A 235 -39.42 -3.38 -5.07
N THR A 236 -39.16 -4.68 -4.95
CA THR A 236 -39.56 -5.67 -5.95
C THR A 236 -40.24 -6.83 -5.26
N ILE A 237 -41.47 -7.13 -5.67
CA ILE A 237 -42.20 -8.32 -5.26
C ILE A 237 -41.97 -9.40 -6.31
N LYS A 238 -41.47 -10.56 -5.88
CA LYS A 238 -41.23 -11.71 -6.75
C LYS A 238 -42.34 -12.74 -6.57
N ARG A 239 -42.58 -13.54 -7.61
CA ARG A 239 -43.48 -14.70 -7.57
C ARG A 239 -43.12 -15.57 -6.39
N GLY A 240 -44.14 -15.94 -5.63
CA GLY A 240 -44.00 -16.83 -4.50
C GLY A 240 -43.06 -16.27 -3.43
N THR A 241 -43.07 -14.95 -3.21
CA THR A 241 -42.40 -14.33 -2.07
C THR A 241 -43.31 -13.30 -1.39
N PHE A 242 -43.29 -13.24 -0.06
CA PHE A 242 -43.90 -12.21 0.78
C PHE A 242 -42.80 -11.31 1.34
N GLY A 243 -42.82 -10.03 0.95
CA GLY A 243 -42.02 -9.00 1.64
C GLY A 243 -42.60 -8.72 3.02
N LEU A 244 -41.75 -8.47 4.02
CA LEU A 244 -42.19 -8.05 5.34
C LEU A 244 -42.31 -6.51 5.40
N LEU A 245 -43.45 -6.03 5.90
CA LEU A 245 -43.76 -4.64 6.19
C LEU A 245 -44.17 -4.52 7.66
N GLU A 246 -43.22 -4.14 8.51
CA GLU A 246 -43.45 -3.83 9.91
C GLU A 246 -43.59 -2.32 10.12
N GLY A 247 -44.25 -1.89 11.20
CA GLY A 247 -44.27 -0.48 11.63
C GLY A 247 -45.29 0.43 10.94
N LEU A 248 -46.44 -0.11 10.51
CA LEU A 248 -47.54 0.69 9.95
C LEU A 248 -48.28 1.46 11.06
N ASN A 249 -47.71 2.59 11.50
CA ASN A 249 -48.33 3.46 12.50
C ASN A 249 -48.30 4.93 12.05
N SER A 250 -49.42 5.60 12.30
CA SER A 250 -49.56 7.04 12.43
C SER A 250 -48.62 7.60 13.50
N VAL A 251 -48.14 8.83 13.26
CA VAL A 251 -47.32 9.56 14.22
C VAL A 251 -48.23 10.38 15.13
N THR A 252 -48.56 9.84 16.30
CA THR A 252 -49.41 10.53 17.28
C THR A 252 -48.56 11.12 18.42
N PRO A 253 -48.57 12.44 18.64
CA PRO A 253 -47.91 13.05 19.78
C PRO A 253 -48.56 12.59 21.10
N SER A 254 -47.75 12.21 22.07
CA SER A 254 -48.20 11.89 23.43
C SER A 254 -47.32 12.62 24.44
N GLY A 255 -47.93 13.43 25.30
CA GLY A 255 -47.20 14.21 26.32
C GLY A 255 -46.16 15.20 25.76
N GLY A 256 -46.37 15.74 24.55
CA GLY A 256 -45.44 16.66 23.89
C GLY A 256 -44.22 16.00 23.24
N LYS A 257 -44.19 14.67 23.18
CA LYS A 257 -43.17 13.87 22.48
C LYS A 257 -43.78 13.03 21.38
N VAL A 258 -42.94 12.63 20.44
CA VAL A 258 -43.24 11.73 19.34
C VAL A 258 -42.30 10.53 19.43
N ARG A 259 -42.86 9.31 19.38
CA ARG A 259 -42.08 8.08 19.38
C ARG A 259 -41.73 7.66 17.95
N PHE A 260 -40.43 7.48 17.70
CA PHE A 260 -39.94 6.91 16.45
C PHE A 260 -39.21 5.59 16.70
N TYR A 261 -39.59 4.53 16.01
CA TYR A 261 -38.78 3.31 15.91
C TYR A 261 -37.57 3.58 15.03
N ILE A 262 -36.44 2.98 15.35
CA ILE A 262 -35.20 3.20 14.60
C ILE A 262 -34.75 1.94 13.91
N THR A 263 -34.26 2.11 12.69
CA THR A 263 -33.50 1.09 11.98
C THR A 263 -32.31 1.76 11.31
N ALA A 264 -31.23 1.03 11.18
CA ALA A 264 -30.11 1.40 10.34
C ALA A 264 -29.77 0.14 9.57
N ASP A 265 -29.55 0.23 8.28
CA ASP A 265 -28.98 -0.85 7.47
C ASP A 265 -27.72 -0.28 6.83
N SER A 266 -26.64 -1.06 6.75
CA SER A 266 -25.40 -0.59 6.13
C SER A 266 -24.77 -1.68 5.27
N GLU A 267 -24.69 -1.40 3.96
CA GLU A 267 -23.96 -2.24 3.02
C GLU A 267 -22.44 -2.21 3.31
N ILE A 268 -21.92 -1.11 3.87
CA ILE A 268 -20.54 -0.99 4.38
C ILE A 268 -20.27 -2.04 5.47
N CYS A 269 -21.16 -2.17 6.47
CA CYS A 269 -21.03 -3.20 7.51
C CYS A 269 -20.95 -4.60 6.91
N SER A 270 -21.84 -4.93 5.97
CA SER A 270 -21.80 -6.22 5.29
C SER A 270 -20.52 -6.44 4.49
N SER A 271 -19.94 -5.38 3.93
CA SER A 271 -18.74 -5.43 3.10
C SER A 271 -17.44 -5.61 3.87
N LEU A 272 -17.45 -5.31 5.17
CA LEU A 272 -16.34 -5.47 6.10
C LEU A 272 -16.49 -6.70 7.01
N ASP A 273 -17.50 -7.54 6.75
CA ASP A 273 -17.90 -8.66 7.61
C ASP A 273 -18.13 -8.20 9.06
N LEU A 274 -18.81 -7.06 9.21
CA LEU A 274 -19.17 -6.46 10.50
C LEU A 274 -20.59 -6.85 10.85
N GLN A 275 -20.79 -7.26 12.10
CA GLN A 275 -22.12 -7.21 12.68
C GLN A 275 -22.45 -5.75 12.95
N GLN A 276 -23.70 -5.38 12.69
CA GLN A 276 -24.18 -4.09 13.09
C GLN A 276 -24.09 -3.98 14.61
N GLY A 277 -23.39 -2.95 15.11
CA GLY A 277 -23.29 -2.69 16.54
C GLY A 277 -24.67 -2.60 17.18
N GLN A 278 -24.79 -3.02 18.44
CA GLN A 278 -26.05 -2.91 19.16
C GLN A 278 -26.47 -1.43 19.18
N LEU A 279 -27.60 -1.10 18.56
CA LEU A 279 -28.09 0.28 18.45
C LEU A 279 -28.26 0.95 19.82
N SER A 280 -28.40 0.18 20.91
CA SER A 280 -28.43 0.69 22.28
C SER A 280 -27.17 1.44 22.72
N SER A 281 -26.01 1.26 22.08
CA SER A 281 -24.81 2.04 22.38
C SER A 281 -24.71 3.36 21.60
N PHE A 282 -25.66 3.62 20.70
CA PHE A 282 -25.69 4.83 19.89
C PHE A 282 -26.60 5.89 20.55
N THR A 283 -26.49 7.12 20.07
CA THR A 283 -27.43 8.20 20.40
C THR A 283 -28.05 8.74 19.12
N VAL A 284 -29.27 9.28 19.20
CA VAL A 284 -29.90 9.96 18.08
C VAL A 284 -30.08 11.43 18.43
N ASN A 285 -29.54 12.33 17.62
CA ASN A 285 -29.85 13.74 17.71
C ASN A 285 -30.96 14.08 16.71
N VAL A 286 -32.07 14.63 17.19
CA VAL A 286 -33.25 15.00 16.40
C VAL A 286 -33.48 16.51 16.51
N ASN A 287 -33.38 17.24 15.39
CA ASN A 287 -33.53 18.70 15.34
C ASN A 287 -32.70 19.45 16.43
N GLY A 288 -31.49 18.97 16.72
CA GLY A 288 -30.61 19.54 17.73
C GLY A 288 -30.81 19.01 19.16
N SER A 289 -31.79 18.13 19.39
CA SER A 289 -32.04 17.50 20.70
C SER A 289 -31.57 16.05 20.75
N SER A 290 -30.67 15.74 21.68
CA SER A 290 -30.19 14.36 21.90
C SER A 290 -31.26 13.48 22.55
N CYS A 291 -31.47 12.29 21.99
CA CYS A 291 -32.43 11.28 22.41
C CYS A 291 -31.70 9.93 22.64
N SER A 292 -31.91 9.33 23.81
CA SER A 292 -31.44 7.97 24.08
C SER A 292 -32.26 6.94 23.32
N ILE A 293 -31.58 5.88 22.86
CA ILE A 293 -32.22 4.73 22.23
C ILE A 293 -32.73 3.78 23.31
N LEU A 294 -34.03 3.47 23.25
CA LEU A 294 -34.72 2.55 24.15
C LEU A 294 -35.12 1.28 23.38
N SER A 295 -35.54 0.25 24.11
CA SER A 295 -36.11 -0.97 23.51
C SER A 295 -37.50 -1.24 24.07
N ASP A 296 -38.43 -1.68 23.21
CA ASP A 296 -39.75 -2.12 23.63
C ASP A 296 -39.74 -3.60 24.08
N THR A 297 -40.87 -4.09 24.60
CA THR A 297 -41.03 -5.48 25.05
C THR A 297 -40.88 -6.51 23.93
N GLY A 298 -40.95 -6.08 22.67
CA GLY A 298 -40.71 -6.89 21.48
C GLY A 298 -39.26 -6.85 20.98
N GLY A 299 -38.36 -6.15 21.67
CA GLY A 299 -36.95 -6.03 21.30
C GLY A 299 -36.67 -5.01 20.19
N ARG A 300 -37.64 -4.18 19.80
CA ARG A 300 -37.44 -3.13 18.79
C ARG A 300 -36.89 -1.87 19.43
N TYR A 301 -35.95 -1.24 18.74
CA TYR A 301 -35.35 0.01 19.20
C TYR A 301 -36.19 1.22 18.82
N TYR A 302 -36.33 2.18 19.73
CA TYR A 302 -37.06 3.42 19.50
C TYR A 302 -36.45 4.60 20.26
N ILE A 303 -36.85 5.81 19.88
CA ILE A 303 -36.56 7.07 20.56
C ILE A 303 -37.86 7.84 20.86
N GLU A 304 -37.80 8.76 21.81
CA GLU A 304 -38.88 9.72 22.08
C GLU A 304 -38.36 11.14 21.82
N ALA A 305 -38.66 11.67 20.63
CA ALA A 305 -38.24 12.99 20.20
C ALA A 305 -39.24 14.07 20.66
N PRO A 306 -38.81 15.31 20.96
CA PRO A 306 -39.72 16.43 21.20
C PRO A 306 -40.63 16.69 19.99
N GLN A 307 -41.87 17.13 20.22
CA GLN A 307 -42.75 17.49 19.12
C GLN A 307 -42.22 18.72 18.35
N ALA A 308 -42.02 18.59 17.04
CA ALA A 308 -41.58 19.68 16.15
C ALA A 308 -42.78 20.53 15.69
N GLN A 309 -42.61 21.85 15.57
CA GLN A 309 -43.71 22.77 15.22
C GLN A 309 -44.24 22.59 13.79
N ASP A 310 -43.39 22.10 12.87
CA ASP A 310 -43.69 21.89 11.45
C ASP A 310 -43.85 20.41 11.08
N ASN A 311 -43.84 19.51 12.08
CA ASN A 311 -43.81 18.05 11.91
C ASN A 311 -42.68 17.56 10.98
N LYS A 312 -41.55 18.27 10.90
CA LYS A 312 -40.35 17.81 10.20
C LYS A 312 -39.28 17.40 11.19
N TYR A 313 -38.63 16.27 10.90
CA TYR A 313 -37.64 15.69 11.80
C TYR A 313 -36.39 15.32 11.01
N ASN A 314 -35.30 16.05 11.22
CA ASN A 314 -33.98 15.66 10.77
C ASN A 314 -33.28 15.00 11.93
N ALA A 315 -32.83 13.77 11.73
CA ALA A 315 -32.16 12.99 12.75
C ALA A 315 -30.81 12.47 12.27
N VAL A 316 -29.85 12.42 13.19
CA VAL A 316 -28.54 11.82 12.99
C VAL A 316 -28.26 10.79 14.07
N LEU A 317 -27.84 9.60 13.65
CA LEU A 317 -27.45 8.48 14.49
C LEU A 317 -25.93 8.55 14.70
N LEU A 318 -25.52 8.63 15.96
CA LEU A 318 -24.15 8.86 16.38
C LEU A 318 -23.64 7.66 17.17
N GLY A 319 -22.57 7.04 16.68
CA GLY A 319 -21.89 5.94 17.36
C GLY A 319 -20.95 6.40 18.47
N PRO A 320 -20.44 5.47 19.30
CA PRO A 320 -19.55 5.80 20.41
C PRO A 320 -18.30 6.61 20.01
N ASP A 321 -17.75 6.37 18.82
CA ASP A 321 -16.55 7.06 18.31
C ASP A 321 -16.88 8.14 17.26
N CYS A 322 -18.10 8.69 17.27
CA CYS A 322 -18.53 9.68 16.28
C CYS A 322 -17.75 11.00 16.35
N ALA A 323 -17.09 11.31 17.48
CA ALA A 323 -16.29 12.53 17.65
C ALA A 323 -15.13 12.64 16.65
N ARG A 324 -14.70 11.53 16.06
CA ARG A 324 -13.73 11.49 14.95
C ARG A 324 -14.31 12.02 13.63
N TRP A 325 -15.61 11.92 13.46
CA TRP A 325 -16.32 12.12 12.20
C TRP A 325 -17.21 13.36 12.19
N CYS A 326 -17.49 13.97 13.34
CA CYS A 326 -18.19 15.24 13.41
C CYS A 326 -17.86 15.99 14.70
N GLY A 327 -17.84 17.32 14.62
CA GLY A 327 -17.62 18.21 15.76
C GLY A 327 -18.90 18.51 16.53
N SER A 328 -19.10 19.78 16.89
CA SER A 328 -20.18 20.18 17.82
C SER A 328 -21.59 20.06 17.23
N ASP A 329 -21.71 20.14 15.90
CA ASP A 329 -22.94 19.94 15.16
C ASP A 329 -22.77 18.84 14.11
N ALA A 330 -23.45 17.72 14.33
CA ALA A 330 -23.39 16.56 13.47
C ALA A 330 -24.01 16.76 12.08
N PHE A 331 -24.66 17.90 11.79
CA PHE A 331 -25.18 18.23 10.46
C PHE A 331 -24.27 19.18 9.66
N SER A 332 -23.64 20.16 10.31
CA SER A 332 -22.88 21.21 9.62
C SER A 332 -21.35 21.09 9.78
N ASP A 333 -20.90 20.28 10.74
CA ASP A 333 -19.48 20.11 11.11
C ASP A 333 -19.07 18.63 11.00
N ILE A 334 -19.34 18.01 9.84
CA ILE A 334 -18.97 16.63 9.55
C ILE A 334 -17.54 16.61 8.99
N MET A 335 -16.77 15.59 9.32
CA MET A 335 -15.41 15.39 8.83
C MET A 335 -15.28 14.00 8.21
N VAL A 336 -14.76 13.94 7.00
CA VAL A 336 -14.19 12.72 6.40
C VAL A 336 -12.68 12.79 6.66
N PRO A 337 -12.14 12.05 7.64
CA PRO A 337 -10.73 12.15 7.99
C PRO A 337 -9.86 11.80 6.78
N TYR A 338 -8.94 12.70 6.45
CA TYR A 338 -7.94 12.43 5.42
C TYR A 338 -6.83 11.53 5.97
N SER A 339 -6.55 11.61 7.28
CA SER A 339 -5.74 10.65 8.03
C SER A 339 -6.64 9.59 8.66
N GLN A 340 -6.57 8.37 8.17
CA GLN A 340 -7.27 7.22 8.72
C GLN A 340 -6.28 6.26 9.35
N PHE A 341 -6.75 5.41 10.26
CA PHE A 341 -5.89 4.47 10.98
C PHE A 341 -6.46 3.07 10.86
N TRP A 342 -5.62 2.14 10.45
CA TRP A 342 -5.97 0.73 10.44
C TRP A 342 -6.04 0.21 11.88
N SER A 343 -7.01 -0.67 12.16
CA SER A 343 -7.09 -1.39 13.42
C SER A 343 -7.44 -2.84 13.20
N SER A 344 -6.77 -3.71 13.94
CA SER A 344 -7.16 -5.12 14.06
C SER A 344 -8.54 -5.28 14.72
N THR A 345 -8.96 -4.29 15.52
CA THR A 345 -10.29 -4.22 16.11
C THR A 345 -11.25 -3.50 15.18
N LYS A 346 -12.26 -4.23 14.75
CA LYS A 346 -13.24 -3.78 13.76
C LYS A 346 -14.30 -2.80 14.31
N ALA A 347 -14.23 -2.43 15.59
CA ALA A 347 -15.29 -1.70 16.30
C ALA A 347 -15.49 -0.26 15.80
N GLY A 348 -14.41 0.46 15.49
CA GLY A 348 -14.46 1.87 15.11
C GLY A 348 -14.97 2.14 13.68
N TYR A 349 -15.03 1.13 12.81
CA TYR A 349 -15.44 1.29 11.41
C TYR A 349 -16.95 1.50 11.19
N THR A 350 -17.75 1.50 12.27
CA THR A 350 -19.22 1.68 12.21
C THR A 350 -19.73 2.92 12.94
N SER A 351 -18.81 3.75 13.45
CA SER A 351 -19.12 4.87 14.33
C SER A 351 -19.33 6.22 13.61
N TYR A 352 -19.28 6.26 12.27
CA TYR A 352 -19.53 7.47 11.48
C TYR A 352 -21.02 7.89 11.54
N PRO A 353 -21.34 9.19 11.39
CA PRO A 353 -22.71 9.68 11.50
C PRO A 353 -23.58 9.17 10.36
N ARG A 354 -24.81 8.78 10.67
CA ARG A 354 -25.81 8.34 9.67
C ARG A 354 -27.05 9.21 9.79
N PHE A 355 -27.67 9.53 8.67
CA PHE A 355 -28.69 10.57 8.61
C PHE A 355 -30.04 10.06 8.14
N VAL A 356 -31.09 10.73 8.57
CA VAL A 356 -32.44 10.56 8.06
C VAL A 356 -33.16 11.91 8.10
N SER A 357 -33.84 12.22 7.01
CA SER A 357 -34.81 13.32 6.94
C SER A 357 -36.18 12.69 6.85
N TRP A 358 -36.98 12.91 7.90
CA TRP A 358 -38.28 12.30 8.06
C TRP A 358 -39.41 13.29 7.74
N SER A 359 -40.45 12.77 7.09
CA SER A 359 -41.69 13.48 6.78
C SER A 359 -42.90 12.65 7.27
N PRO A 360 -44.07 13.27 7.53
CA PRO A 360 -45.27 12.58 8.02
C PRO A 360 -45.67 11.32 7.24
N GLU A 361 -45.38 11.30 5.94
CA GLU A 361 -45.68 10.18 5.06
C GLU A 361 -44.81 8.94 5.34
N MET A 362 -43.69 9.07 6.06
CA MET A 362 -42.78 7.98 6.39
C MET A 362 -43.17 7.19 7.66
N GLY A 363 -44.30 7.52 8.29
CA GLY A 363 -44.81 6.81 9.48
C GLY A 363 -43.94 7.00 10.71
N ASN A 364 -44.01 6.12 11.71
CA ASN A 364 -43.24 6.30 12.94
C ASN A 364 -41.84 5.65 12.93
N THR A 365 -41.19 5.49 11.77
CA THR A 365 -39.86 4.86 11.67
C THR A 365 -38.80 5.81 11.09
N LEU A 366 -37.63 5.87 11.74
CA LEU A 366 -36.43 6.55 11.28
C LEU A 366 -35.45 5.53 10.71
N HIS A 367 -35.27 5.55 9.39
CA HIS A 367 -34.32 4.71 8.66
C HIS A 367 -33.02 5.50 8.40
N PHE A 368 -32.01 5.26 9.23
CA PHE A 368 -30.71 5.94 9.10
C PHE A 368 -29.90 5.38 7.93
N SER A 369 -29.49 6.28 7.03
CA SER A 369 -28.68 5.95 5.85
C SER A 369 -27.23 6.36 6.03
N ASP A 370 -26.32 5.59 5.44
CA ASP A 370 -24.89 5.91 5.35
C ASP A 370 -24.67 7.22 4.58
N CYS A 371 -23.66 7.99 4.98
CA CYS A 371 -23.27 9.24 4.32
C CYS A 371 -21.95 9.16 3.54
N LEU A 372 -21.15 8.11 3.79
CA LEU A 372 -19.83 7.91 3.19
C LEU A 372 -19.84 6.76 2.19
N SER A 373 -18.79 6.71 1.37
CA SER A 373 -18.45 5.55 0.54
C SER A 373 -17.21 4.86 1.08
N LEU A 374 -17.05 3.57 0.76
CA LEU A 374 -15.92 2.76 1.19
C LEU A 374 -15.12 2.25 -0.02
N VAL A 375 -13.79 2.38 0.03
CA VAL A 375 -12.88 1.58 -0.79
C VAL A 375 -12.19 0.57 0.13
N ASN A 376 -12.56 -0.70 0.03
CA ASN A 376 -11.97 -1.77 0.82
C ASN A 376 -10.86 -2.44 0.01
N VAL A 377 -9.60 -2.10 0.33
CA VAL A 377 -8.42 -2.67 -0.31
C VAL A 377 -8.03 -3.95 0.43
N ARG A 378 -8.18 -5.10 -0.21
CA ARG A 378 -7.83 -6.41 0.34
C ARG A 378 -6.52 -6.89 -0.26
N ILE A 379 -5.47 -7.03 0.55
CA ILE A 379 -4.12 -7.30 0.05
C ILE A 379 -3.62 -8.65 0.57
N LYS A 380 -3.07 -9.46 -0.32
CA LYS A 380 -2.31 -10.70 -0.03
C LYS A 380 -0.83 -10.47 -0.28
N GLY A 381 0.05 -11.19 0.41
CA GLY A 381 1.49 -11.07 0.18
C GLY A 381 2.32 -11.52 1.36
N ASN A 382 3.57 -11.06 1.40
CA ASN A 382 4.56 -11.37 2.43
C ASN A 382 5.21 -10.11 3.05
N ALA A 383 4.75 -8.92 2.67
CA ALA A 383 5.25 -7.65 3.20
C ALA A 383 4.45 -7.21 4.44
N SER A 384 4.96 -6.18 5.10
CA SER A 384 4.27 -5.48 6.19
C SER A 384 3.94 -4.07 5.73
N ILE A 385 2.66 -3.75 5.57
CA ILE A 385 2.20 -2.49 4.99
C ILE A 385 2.29 -1.36 6.02
N SER A 386 2.86 -0.23 5.61
CA SER A 386 3.04 0.98 6.42
C SER A 386 2.01 2.06 6.11
N SER A 387 1.56 2.18 4.86
CA SER A 387 0.51 3.10 4.46
C SER A 387 -0.26 2.62 3.23
N VAL A 388 -1.51 3.07 3.11
CA VAL A 388 -2.31 2.99 1.88
C VAL A 388 -2.91 4.36 1.61
N LYS A 389 -2.38 5.08 0.63
CA LYS A 389 -2.90 6.36 0.15
C LYS A 389 -3.79 6.15 -1.06
N ILE A 390 -4.92 6.84 -1.11
CA ILE A 390 -5.80 6.94 -2.26
C ILE A 390 -5.87 8.40 -2.70
N SER A 391 -5.72 8.67 -4.00
CA SER A 391 -5.85 10.01 -4.58
C SER A 391 -6.77 9.97 -5.80
N THR A 392 -7.46 11.07 -6.09
CA THR A 392 -8.18 11.19 -7.37
C THR A 392 -7.19 11.49 -8.51
N LEU A 393 -7.52 11.02 -9.71
CA LEU A 393 -6.82 11.43 -10.94
C LEU A 393 -7.45 12.71 -11.55
N GLY A 394 -8.56 13.19 -10.98
CA GLY A 394 -9.25 14.42 -11.37
C GLY A 394 -9.11 15.54 -10.33
N ALA A 395 -10.11 16.42 -10.27
CA ALA A 395 -10.16 17.56 -9.33
C ALA A 395 -11.13 17.33 -8.15
N GLU A 396 -11.74 16.15 -8.07
CA GLU A 396 -12.71 15.79 -7.05
C GLU A 396 -12.05 15.61 -5.68
N LYS A 397 -12.74 16.03 -4.61
CA LYS A 397 -12.25 15.83 -3.25
C LYS A 397 -12.67 14.45 -2.72
N LEU A 398 -11.80 13.81 -1.96
CA LEU A 398 -12.04 12.51 -1.32
C LEU A 398 -12.37 12.64 0.16
N SER A 399 -11.78 13.63 0.83
CA SER A 399 -11.78 13.78 2.28
C SER A 399 -11.87 15.26 2.67
N GLY A 400 -12.21 15.56 3.93
CA GLY A 400 -12.32 16.92 4.44
C GLY A 400 -13.66 17.22 5.12
N LYS A 401 -13.97 18.51 5.27
CA LYS A 401 -15.20 18.96 5.90
C LYS A 401 -16.40 18.72 5.01
N ALA A 402 -17.51 18.33 5.63
CA ALA A 402 -18.77 18.03 4.99
C ALA A 402 -19.94 18.64 5.76
N ALA A 403 -21.06 18.76 5.06
CA ALA A 403 -22.34 19.09 5.64
C ALA A 403 -23.41 18.14 5.10
N TYR A 404 -24.47 17.97 5.89
CA TYR A 404 -25.68 17.26 5.50
C TYR A 404 -26.88 18.20 5.60
N SER A 405 -27.75 18.16 4.58
CA SER A 405 -29.07 18.76 4.65
C SER A 405 -30.11 17.82 4.04
N SER A 406 -31.38 18.01 4.41
CA SER A 406 -32.49 17.25 3.85
C SER A 406 -32.69 17.49 2.35
N GLU A 407 -32.26 18.64 1.83
CA GLU A 407 -32.47 19.05 0.45
C GLU A 407 -31.34 18.58 -0.47
N GLU A 408 -30.09 18.72 -0.02
CA GLU A 408 -28.90 18.49 -0.85
C GLU A 408 -28.13 17.22 -0.46
N GLY A 409 -28.51 16.55 0.63
CA GLY A 409 -27.82 15.37 1.15
C GLY A 409 -26.43 15.67 1.71
N PHE A 410 -25.60 14.63 1.81
CA PHE A 410 -24.20 14.73 2.24
C PHE A 410 -23.36 15.34 1.11
N ARG A 411 -22.55 16.36 1.44
CA ARG A 411 -21.58 16.96 0.52
C ARG A 411 -20.33 17.40 1.24
N LEU A 412 -19.18 17.30 0.58
CA LEU A 412 -17.97 18.00 1.01
C LEU A 412 -18.13 19.51 0.79
N THR A 413 -17.72 20.30 1.77
CA THR A 413 -17.66 21.77 1.71
C THR A 413 -16.21 22.23 1.48
N GLU A 414 -15.25 21.58 2.12
CA GLU A 414 -13.81 21.81 2.01
C GLU A 414 -13.09 20.46 2.03
N GLY A 415 -11.87 20.35 1.49
CA GLY A 415 -11.21 19.04 1.49
C GLY A 415 -10.07 18.85 0.51
N LEU A 416 -9.48 17.66 0.61
CA LEU A 416 -8.32 17.20 -0.14
C LEU A 416 -8.71 16.18 -1.20
N ASP A 417 -7.91 16.09 -2.25
CA ASP A 417 -8.00 15.14 -3.36
C ASP A 417 -7.43 13.75 -3.00
N TRP A 418 -6.99 13.56 -1.76
CA TRP A 418 -6.46 12.29 -1.25
C TRP A 418 -6.96 11.94 0.16
N ALA A 419 -6.81 10.67 0.53
CA ALA A 419 -6.92 10.16 1.90
C ALA A 419 -5.86 9.07 2.10
N VAL A 420 -5.41 8.86 3.33
CA VAL A 420 -4.41 7.83 3.66
C VAL A 420 -4.85 7.02 4.86
N VAL A 421 -4.66 5.71 4.79
CA VAL A 421 -4.74 4.84 5.96
C VAL A 421 -3.32 4.56 6.44
N ASN A 422 -2.99 5.10 7.60
CA ASN A 422 -1.80 4.71 8.34
C ASN A 422 -1.98 3.26 8.82
N CYS A 423 -1.08 2.39 8.37
CA CYS A 423 -1.12 0.96 8.62
C CYS A 423 -0.18 0.55 9.76
N THR A 424 -0.03 1.40 10.76
CA THR A 424 0.70 1.11 11.99
C THR A 424 -0.27 1.10 13.16
N GLU A 425 -0.37 0.00 13.90
CA GLU A 425 -1.21 -0.09 15.11
C GLU A 425 -0.29 -0.33 16.31
N GLY A 426 -0.11 0.70 17.14
CA GLY A 426 0.81 0.65 18.27
C GLY A 426 2.26 0.35 17.86
N GLY A 427 2.65 0.80 16.67
CA GLY A 427 3.97 0.58 16.07
C GLY A 427 4.12 -0.72 15.27
N ASN A 428 3.09 -1.56 15.20
CA ASN A 428 3.10 -2.76 14.38
C ASN A 428 2.50 -2.46 13.00
N PHE A 429 3.29 -2.68 11.94
CA PHE A 429 2.84 -2.63 10.56
C PHE A 429 1.84 -3.75 10.27
N VAL A 430 0.93 -3.56 9.31
CA VAL A 430 -0.06 -4.58 8.92
C VAL A 430 0.65 -5.73 8.17
N PRO A 431 0.79 -6.92 8.77
CA PRO A 431 1.49 -8.03 8.11
C PRO A 431 0.56 -8.70 7.09
N LEU A 432 1.06 -8.91 5.89
CA LEU A 432 0.35 -9.65 4.85
C LEU A 432 0.61 -11.17 4.96
N GLY A 433 -0.34 -11.95 4.45
CA GLY A 433 -0.21 -13.40 4.34
C GLY A 433 -0.92 -13.96 3.11
N GLN A 434 -1.17 -15.27 3.14
CA GLN A 434 -1.92 -15.98 2.09
C GLN A 434 -3.38 -15.54 2.02
N GLU A 435 -3.97 -15.21 3.18
CA GLU A 435 -5.29 -14.62 3.27
C GLU A 435 -5.23 -13.11 3.14
N ALA A 436 -6.22 -12.54 2.42
CA ALA A 436 -6.22 -11.11 2.14
C ALA A 436 -6.65 -10.33 3.38
N VAL A 437 -5.81 -9.39 3.80
CA VAL A 437 -6.12 -8.45 4.89
C VAL A 437 -6.89 -7.28 4.31
N SER A 438 -8.03 -6.92 4.94
CA SER A 438 -8.83 -5.76 4.56
C SER A 438 -8.26 -4.47 5.16
N ILE A 439 -8.06 -3.47 4.31
CA ILE A 439 -7.65 -2.10 4.66
C ILE A 439 -8.75 -1.16 4.15
N PRO A 440 -9.72 -0.78 5.02
CA PRO A 440 -10.83 0.07 4.63
C PRO A 440 -10.43 1.54 4.56
N ILE A 441 -10.78 2.21 3.46
CA ILE A 441 -10.59 3.64 3.25
C ILE A 441 -11.96 4.30 3.04
N PHE A 442 -12.36 5.16 3.96
CA PHE A 442 -13.61 5.92 3.85
C PHE A 442 -13.36 7.20 3.05
N ILE A 443 -14.22 7.46 2.06
CA ILE A 443 -14.14 8.65 1.22
C ILE A 443 -15.55 9.21 0.97
N SER A 444 -15.62 10.45 0.49
CA SER A 444 -16.87 11.05 0.07
C SER A 444 -17.54 10.21 -1.04
N PRO A 445 -18.88 10.14 -1.10
CA PRO A 445 -19.58 9.78 -2.32
C PRO A 445 -19.25 10.76 -3.44
N GLY A 446 -19.19 10.28 -4.68
CA GLY A 446 -18.79 11.09 -5.82
C GLY A 446 -18.71 10.32 -7.14
N ASN A 447 -18.58 11.08 -8.23
CA ASN A 447 -18.27 10.54 -9.54
C ASN A 447 -16.81 10.82 -9.88
N TYR A 448 -15.96 9.79 -9.83
CA TYR A 448 -14.54 9.87 -10.12
C TYR A 448 -14.27 9.50 -11.57
N ALA A 449 -14.56 10.45 -12.46
CA ALA A 449 -14.61 10.20 -13.90
C ALA A 449 -13.23 9.90 -14.52
N GLN A 450 -12.14 10.37 -13.88
CA GLN A 450 -10.77 10.07 -14.29
C GLN A 450 -10.19 8.82 -13.62
N GLY A 451 -10.93 8.23 -12.66
CA GLY A 451 -10.44 7.13 -11.83
C GLY A 451 -9.74 7.61 -10.56
N LEU A 452 -9.22 6.64 -9.81
CA LEU A 452 -8.49 6.83 -8.56
C LEU A 452 -7.13 6.13 -8.65
N GLU A 453 -6.16 6.56 -7.84
CA GLU A 453 -4.86 5.90 -7.71
C GLU A 453 -4.62 5.49 -6.26
N LEU A 454 -4.17 4.25 -6.07
CA LEU A 454 -3.65 3.75 -4.81
C LEU A 454 -2.12 3.77 -4.83
N THR A 455 -1.52 4.30 -3.78
CA THR A 455 -0.09 4.16 -3.44
C THR A 455 0.00 3.37 -2.15
N ILE A 456 0.61 2.19 -2.19
CA ILE A 456 0.72 1.28 -1.05
C ILE A 456 2.20 1.13 -0.72
N CYS A 457 2.59 1.47 0.50
CA CYS A 457 3.97 1.42 0.97
C CYS A 457 4.14 0.32 2.02
N ASP A 458 5.30 -0.32 2.04
CA ASP A 458 5.67 -1.28 3.07
C ASP A 458 6.70 -0.71 4.07
N SER A 459 6.97 -1.47 5.13
CA SER A 459 7.92 -1.09 6.18
C SER A 459 9.39 -1.14 5.73
N SER A 460 9.67 -1.58 4.50
CA SER A 460 11.01 -1.68 3.91
C SER A 460 11.29 -0.60 2.86
N HIS A 461 10.44 0.43 2.81
CA HIS A 461 10.50 1.53 1.85
C HIS A 461 10.35 1.04 0.39
N LYS A 462 9.54 0.01 0.17
CA LYS A 462 9.05 -0.40 -1.16
C LYS A 462 7.61 0.08 -1.33
N MET A 463 7.22 0.27 -2.59
CA MET A 463 5.92 0.80 -2.96
C MET A 463 5.35 0.07 -4.18
N MET A 464 4.02 -0.08 -4.21
CA MET A 464 3.26 -0.45 -5.40
C MET A 464 2.17 0.59 -5.70
N ARG A 465 1.98 0.92 -6.98
CA ARG A 465 0.85 1.75 -7.44
C ARG A 465 -0.24 0.91 -8.09
N LYS A 466 -1.50 1.32 -7.90
CA LYS A 466 -2.63 0.72 -8.58
C LYS A 466 -3.67 1.76 -8.99
N THR A 467 -3.86 1.91 -10.29
CA THR A 467 -4.98 2.70 -10.84
C THR A 467 -6.29 1.91 -10.76
N ILE A 468 -7.35 2.60 -10.35
CA ILE A 468 -8.74 2.17 -10.36
C ILE A 468 -9.42 2.91 -11.50
N SER A 469 -10.04 2.18 -12.43
CA SER A 469 -10.80 2.76 -13.54
C SER A 469 -11.89 3.72 -13.06
N PRO A 470 -12.39 4.63 -13.92
CA PRO A 470 -13.46 5.55 -13.58
C PRO A 470 -14.60 4.87 -12.81
N VAL A 471 -14.99 5.47 -11.69
CA VAL A 471 -15.91 4.84 -10.72
C VAL A 471 -16.85 5.88 -10.12
N THR A 472 -18.13 5.55 -10.00
CA THR A 472 -19.11 6.34 -9.24
C THR A 472 -19.41 5.60 -7.94
N LEU A 473 -19.17 6.27 -6.81
CA LEU A 473 -19.45 5.73 -5.48
C LEU A 473 -20.60 6.52 -4.85
N LYS A 474 -21.68 5.83 -4.50
CA LYS A 474 -22.81 6.42 -3.77
C LYS A 474 -22.65 6.19 -2.27
N ALA A 475 -23.32 7.01 -1.48
CA ALA A 475 -23.37 6.84 -0.04
C ALA A 475 -23.86 5.43 0.34
N GLY A 476 -23.16 4.78 1.28
CA GLY A 476 -23.38 3.40 1.69
C GLY A 476 -22.77 2.34 0.78
N GLN A 477 -22.26 2.68 -0.40
CA GLN A 477 -21.64 1.70 -1.30
C GLN A 477 -20.18 1.42 -0.94
N ALA A 478 -19.77 0.18 -1.19
CA ALA A 478 -18.39 -0.25 -1.04
C ALA A 478 -17.81 -0.75 -2.37
N CYS A 479 -16.65 -0.21 -2.75
CA CYS A 479 -15.79 -0.76 -3.79
C CYS A 479 -14.80 -1.75 -3.16
N LYS A 480 -14.81 -3.01 -3.59
CA LYS A 480 -13.89 -4.04 -3.08
C LYS A 480 -12.79 -4.30 -4.10
N LEU A 481 -11.55 -4.19 -3.66
CA LEU A 481 -10.37 -4.46 -4.49
C LEU A 481 -9.60 -5.61 -3.87
N LEU A 482 -9.28 -6.64 -4.66
CA LEU A 482 -8.40 -7.72 -4.25
C LEU A 482 -7.07 -7.56 -4.98
N LEU A 483 -6.00 -7.36 -4.22
CA LEU A 483 -4.65 -7.14 -4.71
C LEU A 483 -3.69 -8.19 -4.15
N THR A 484 -2.65 -8.47 -4.92
CA THR A 484 -1.45 -9.16 -4.45
C THR A 484 -0.33 -8.13 -4.39
N TRP A 485 0.35 -8.06 -3.24
CA TRP A 485 1.53 -7.22 -3.06
C TRP A 485 2.59 -7.60 -4.08
N ALA A 486 2.93 -6.63 -4.93
CA ALA A 486 3.90 -6.73 -5.99
C ALA A 486 4.52 -5.34 -6.17
N PRO A 487 5.54 -4.98 -5.37
CA PRO A 487 6.23 -3.71 -5.51
C PRO A 487 6.96 -3.69 -6.85
N GLU A 488 7.26 -2.49 -7.34
CA GLU A 488 7.96 -2.33 -8.61
C GLU A 488 9.38 -2.93 -8.52
N ASP A 489 9.75 -3.83 -9.44
CA ASP A 489 11.00 -4.60 -9.39
C ASP A 489 12.25 -3.70 -9.34
N GLU A 490 12.23 -2.62 -10.12
CA GLU A 490 13.34 -1.65 -10.21
C GLU A 490 13.40 -0.70 -9.01
N LEU A 491 12.34 -0.57 -8.22
CA LEU A 491 12.29 0.40 -7.12
C LEU A 491 13.10 -0.11 -5.94
N LEU A 492 14.20 0.56 -5.59
CA LEU A 492 15.09 0.19 -4.48
C LEU A 492 14.69 0.86 -3.17
N PHE A 493 14.14 2.08 -3.24
CA PHE A 493 13.70 2.87 -2.08
C PHE A 493 12.62 3.86 -2.52
N TYR A 494 11.61 4.06 -1.67
CA TYR A 494 10.55 5.05 -1.82
C TYR A 494 10.18 5.66 -0.47
N GLU A 495 10.12 7.00 -0.42
CA GLU A 495 9.47 7.74 0.66
C GLU A 495 8.68 8.92 0.05
N GLY A 496 7.35 8.85 0.16
CA GLY A 496 6.43 9.92 -0.23
C GLY A 496 5.77 10.62 0.98
N PHE A 497 6.29 10.36 2.19
CA PHE A 497 5.81 10.89 3.46
C PHE A 497 4.29 10.73 3.63
N ASP A 498 3.72 9.62 3.14
CA ASP A 498 2.25 9.42 3.12
C ASP A 498 1.65 9.41 4.53
N ASN A 499 2.43 8.99 5.54
CA ASN A 499 2.03 8.99 6.94
C ASN A 499 2.22 10.35 7.64
N PHE A 500 2.76 11.35 6.95
CA PHE A 500 2.87 12.72 7.44
C PHE A 500 1.58 13.43 7.07
N VAL A 501 0.74 13.72 8.06
CA VAL A 501 -0.65 14.17 7.85
C VAL A 501 -0.97 15.43 8.65
N TRP A 502 -0.03 15.92 9.46
CA TRP A 502 -0.24 17.07 10.32
C TRP A 502 0.42 18.33 9.75
N GLY A 503 -0.25 19.47 9.96
CA GLY A 503 0.30 20.80 9.69
C GLY A 503 -0.43 21.56 8.59
N GLY A 504 0.11 22.73 8.30
CA GLY A 504 -0.30 23.68 7.28
C GLY A 504 0.07 23.23 5.87
N ASP A 505 -0.82 23.44 4.91
CA ASP A 505 -0.47 23.35 3.48
C ASP A 505 0.26 24.62 3.04
N ILE A 506 1.56 24.66 3.33
CA ILE A 506 2.40 25.80 2.96
C ILE A 506 2.66 25.86 1.45
N MET A 507 2.47 24.76 0.74
CA MET A 507 2.70 24.66 -0.70
C MET A 507 1.63 25.44 -1.47
N SER A 508 0.39 25.46 -0.98
CA SER A 508 -0.71 26.21 -1.60
C SER A 508 -0.83 27.67 -1.14
N GLY A 509 -0.02 28.11 -0.16
CA GLY A 509 0.07 29.51 0.28
C GLY A 509 -1.02 29.94 1.28
N GLU A 510 -1.13 31.24 1.56
CA GLU A 510 -1.92 31.78 2.68
C GLU A 510 -3.44 31.52 2.62
N GLY A 511 -3.96 31.26 1.42
CA GLY A 511 -5.37 30.91 1.21
C GLY A 511 -5.69 29.44 1.45
N ALA A 512 -4.67 28.60 1.67
CA ALA A 512 -4.85 27.19 1.95
C ALA A 512 -4.97 26.93 3.45
N LEU A 513 -5.83 25.98 3.81
CA LEU A 513 -5.92 25.49 5.17
C LEU A 513 -5.13 24.20 5.26
N GLY A 514 -4.32 24.08 6.31
CA GLY A 514 -3.89 22.77 6.76
C GLY A 514 -4.70 22.32 7.96
N TYR A 515 -4.31 21.19 8.51
CA TYR A 515 -5.09 20.53 9.53
C TYR A 515 -4.18 19.73 10.47
N ALA A 516 -4.56 19.65 11.73
CA ALA A 516 -3.78 19.03 12.80
C ALA A 516 -4.73 18.40 13.84
N PRO A 517 -4.19 17.62 14.80
CA PRO A 517 -4.99 17.09 15.92
C PRO A 517 -5.72 18.16 16.71
N ASP A 518 -5.11 19.34 16.84
CA ASP A 518 -5.59 20.49 17.58
C ASP A 518 -5.06 21.78 16.94
N ASP A 519 -5.60 22.93 17.35
CA ASP A 519 -5.23 24.25 16.83
C ASP A 519 -3.99 24.86 17.53
N THR A 520 -3.25 24.06 18.30
CA THR A 520 -2.05 24.55 19.00
C THR A 520 -1.04 25.07 17.98
N ALA A 521 -0.58 26.30 18.21
CA ALA A 521 0.49 26.89 17.43
C ALA A 521 1.79 26.12 17.67
N ILE A 522 2.35 25.52 16.62
CA ILE A 522 3.56 24.72 16.68
C ILE A 522 4.75 25.59 16.30
N SER A 523 5.75 25.61 17.20
CA SER A 523 7.07 26.18 16.93
C SER A 523 8.08 25.06 16.68
N ILE A 524 9.34 25.41 16.40
CA ILE A 524 10.42 24.44 16.19
C ILE A 524 10.65 23.45 17.37
N SER A 525 10.06 23.70 18.54
CA SER A 525 10.13 22.81 19.71
C SER A 525 8.76 22.42 20.28
N GLY A 526 7.65 22.67 19.57
CA GLY A 526 6.29 22.30 20.01
C GLY A 526 5.83 20.94 19.50
N GLY A 527 4.72 20.40 20.02
CA GLY A 527 4.07 19.20 19.48
C GLY A 527 4.82 17.88 19.69
N GLN A 528 5.83 17.87 20.56
CA GLN A 528 6.69 16.70 20.86
C GLN A 528 5.93 15.62 21.64
N GLU A 529 4.90 16.02 22.37
CA GLU A 529 4.01 15.19 23.18
C GLU A 529 3.01 14.38 22.36
N ARG A 530 2.87 14.65 21.06
CA ARG A 530 1.93 13.95 20.19
C ARG A 530 2.35 12.50 19.98
N ASP A 531 1.40 11.57 20.03
CA ASP A 531 1.64 10.12 20.00
C ASP A 531 1.71 9.52 18.59
N GLY A 532 1.24 10.26 17.58
CA GLY A 532 1.24 9.86 16.18
C GLY A 532 -0.09 9.34 15.64
N TYR A 533 -1.05 9.01 16.49
CA TYR A 533 -2.30 8.32 16.12
C TYR A 533 -3.54 9.20 16.17
N ALA A 534 -3.37 10.48 16.44
CA ALA A 534 -4.46 11.44 16.43
C ALA A 534 -4.90 11.79 14.99
N ASP A 535 -6.21 11.78 14.76
CA ASP A 535 -6.82 12.31 13.54
C ASP A 535 -6.57 13.80 13.44
N SER A 536 -6.22 14.26 12.25
CA SER A 536 -6.01 15.66 11.99
C SER A 536 -7.26 16.25 11.34
N SER A 537 -8.07 16.91 12.16
CA SER A 537 -9.40 17.41 11.78
C SER A 537 -9.56 18.90 12.10
N THR A 538 -8.69 19.45 12.93
CA THR A 538 -8.73 20.84 13.36
C THR A 538 -7.98 21.72 12.34
N PRO A 539 -8.64 22.72 11.72
CA PRO A 539 -7.97 23.63 10.78
C PRO A 539 -6.86 24.43 11.46
N VAL A 540 -5.72 24.57 10.77
CA VAL A 540 -4.59 25.40 11.19
C VAL A 540 -4.12 26.30 10.06
N ALA A 541 -3.39 27.36 10.40
CA ALA A 541 -2.80 28.25 9.42
C ALA A 541 -1.86 27.49 8.46
N TYR A 542 -1.82 27.89 7.19
CA TYR A 542 -1.00 27.31 6.13
C TYR A 542 0.49 27.14 6.47
N ASN A 543 1.03 27.95 7.38
CA ASN A 543 2.43 27.94 7.76
C ASN A 543 2.69 27.31 9.14
N ASN A 544 1.68 26.71 9.78
CA ASN A 544 1.83 26.02 11.06
C ASN A 544 2.39 24.60 10.81
N PRO A 545 3.62 24.26 11.23
CA PRO A 545 4.14 22.91 11.04
C PRO A 545 3.35 21.86 11.84
N GLY A 546 3.36 20.60 11.40
CA GLY A 546 2.68 19.51 12.10
C GLY A 546 3.35 19.12 13.42
N THR A 547 4.66 19.33 13.49
CA THR A 547 5.49 19.06 14.66
C THR A 547 6.59 20.10 14.80
N GLY A 548 7.22 20.16 15.99
CA GLY A 548 8.55 20.72 16.14
C GLY A 548 9.60 19.85 15.45
N PHE A 549 10.87 20.11 15.73
CA PHE A 549 11.95 19.29 15.18
C PHE A 549 11.88 17.85 15.69
N ILE A 550 11.90 16.92 14.74
CA ILE A 550 11.81 15.47 14.98
C ILE A 550 13.00 14.99 15.82
N GLN A 551 14.20 15.52 15.55
CA GLN A 551 15.41 15.26 16.34
C GLN A 551 15.89 16.50 17.10
N PRO A 552 16.69 16.33 18.18
CA PRO A 552 17.27 17.43 18.93
C PRO A 552 17.93 18.51 18.05
N ASN A 553 17.76 19.77 18.42
CA ASN A 553 18.34 20.93 17.70
C ASN A 553 19.84 21.16 18.00
N SER A 554 20.61 20.09 18.19
CA SER A 554 22.07 20.14 18.35
C SER A 554 22.70 18.99 17.58
N TRP A 555 23.70 19.30 16.76
CA TRP A 555 24.40 18.27 15.98
C TRP A 555 25.03 17.19 16.87
N SER A 556 25.66 17.59 17.98
CA SER A 556 26.27 16.65 18.94
C SER A 556 25.26 15.73 19.64
N GLY A 557 23.96 16.07 19.57
CA GLY A 557 22.89 15.25 20.12
C GLY A 557 22.33 14.23 19.13
N VAL A 558 22.73 14.30 17.85
CA VAL A 558 22.23 13.44 16.78
C VAL A 558 23.33 12.72 16.01
N GLU A 559 24.57 13.23 16.03
CA GLU A 559 25.68 12.62 15.30
C GLU A 559 25.85 11.13 15.68
N ASP A 560 26.06 10.30 14.66
CA ASP A 560 26.20 8.84 14.76
C ASP A 560 24.97 8.08 15.32
N SER A 561 23.80 8.72 15.37
CA SER A 561 22.56 8.12 15.87
C SER A 561 21.44 8.19 14.85
N THR A 562 20.71 7.09 14.65
CA THR A 562 19.50 7.07 13.82
C THR A 562 18.37 7.84 14.48
N VAL A 563 17.34 8.20 13.71
CA VAL A 563 16.14 8.85 14.23
C VAL A 563 15.48 8.03 15.34
N GLY A 564 15.41 6.70 15.20
CA GLY A 564 14.86 5.82 16.24
C GLY A 564 15.70 5.73 17.51
N ALA A 565 16.98 6.14 17.48
CA ALA A 565 17.84 6.17 18.66
C ALA A 565 17.81 7.55 19.35
N THR A 566 17.74 8.64 18.58
CA THR A 566 17.70 10.01 19.09
C THR A 566 16.62 10.82 18.40
N HIS A 567 15.53 11.07 19.11
CA HIS A 567 14.43 11.93 18.67
C HIS A 567 13.89 12.78 19.82
N SER A 568 13.14 13.83 19.49
CA SER A 568 12.42 14.66 20.45
C SER A 568 10.91 14.37 20.49
N MET A 569 10.43 13.47 19.64
CA MET A 569 9.04 13.03 19.58
C MET A 569 8.78 11.84 20.52
N SER A 570 7.55 11.36 20.62
CA SER A 570 7.25 10.07 21.25
C SER A 570 7.71 8.88 20.37
N ASP A 571 8.02 7.73 20.99
CA ASP A 571 8.38 6.50 20.27
C ASP A 571 7.25 6.04 19.33
N SER A 572 6.00 6.21 19.78
CA SER A 572 4.81 5.87 19.00
C SER A 572 4.68 6.74 17.75
N TYR A 573 5.04 8.03 17.83
CA TYR A 573 5.09 8.92 16.68
C TYR A 573 6.12 8.42 15.67
N ILE A 574 7.35 8.14 16.13
CA ILE A 574 8.44 7.67 15.25
C ILE A 574 8.05 6.36 14.54
N ALA A 575 7.46 5.41 15.27
CA ALA A 575 6.98 4.16 14.70
C ALA A 575 5.85 4.39 13.69
N SER A 576 4.91 5.29 13.99
CA SER A 576 3.75 5.54 13.13
C SER A 576 4.08 6.18 11.77
N ARG A 577 5.25 6.80 11.66
CA ARG A 577 5.74 7.42 10.42
C ARG A 577 6.65 6.50 9.60
N ASN A 578 7.05 5.33 10.14
CA ASN A 578 8.07 4.46 9.53
C ASN A 578 9.42 5.16 9.30
N ILE A 579 9.86 6.00 10.25
CA ILE A 579 11.09 6.81 10.10
C ILE A 579 12.21 6.44 11.07
N ALA A 580 12.05 5.38 11.88
CA ALA A 580 13.02 5.00 12.91
C ALA A 580 14.40 4.61 12.34
N ASP A 581 14.43 4.09 11.12
CA ASP A 581 15.63 3.59 10.43
C ASP A 581 16.37 4.68 9.64
N TRP A 582 15.78 5.87 9.50
CA TRP A 582 16.45 7.02 8.92
C TRP A 582 17.68 7.37 9.74
N VAL A 583 18.77 7.70 9.04
CA VAL A 583 20.00 8.11 9.73
C VAL A 583 19.77 9.48 10.35
N TYR A 584 19.35 10.47 9.55
CA TYR A 584 19.08 11.81 10.04
C TYR A 584 17.76 12.38 9.49
N LEU A 585 17.02 13.02 10.39
CA LEU A 585 15.95 13.99 10.12
C LEU A 585 16.24 15.24 10.98
N PHE A 586 17.44 15.78 10.84
CA PHE A 586 17.97 16.85 11.68
C PHE A 586 17.33 18.18 11.31
N ARG A 587 16.68 18.83 12.30
CA ARG A 587 15.89 20.06 12.12
C ARG A 587 14.81 19.91 11.05
N CYS A 588 14.18 18.74 11.01
CA CYS A 588 13.08 18.45 10.12
C CYS A 588 11.75 18.50 10.88
N GLN A 589 10.70 18.96 10.21
CA GLN A 589 9.35 19.07 10.75
C GLN A 589 8.35 18.42 9.80
N GLU A 590 7.35 17.77 10.36
CA GLU A 590 6.26 17.18 9.58
C GLU A 590 5.40 18.28 8.92
N CYS A 591 5.00 18.04 7.67
CA CYS A 591 3.94 18.74 6.96
C CYS A 591 3.08 17.71 6.21
N PRO A 592 1.83 18.01 5.82
CA PRO A 592 0.95 17.02 5.21
C PRO A 592 1.47 16.54 3.84
N GLY A 593 1.95 15.29 3.79
CA GLY A 593 2.48 14.62 2.60
C GLY A 593 3.87 15.07 2.17
N TYR A 594 4.62 15.78 3.01
CA TYR A 594 6.01 16.20 2.70
C TYR A 594 6.78 16.60 3.96
N LEU A 595 8.09 16.75 3.83
CA LEU A 595 8.96 17.11 4.94
C LEU A 595 9.50 18.53 4.78
N ALA A 596 9.47 19.31 5.86
CA ALA A 596 10.14 20.61 5.93
C ALA A 596 11.53 20.44 6.56
N VAL A 597 12.59 20.84 5.87
CA VAL A 597 13.99 20.64 6.28
C VAL A 597 14.65 21.99 6.56
N GLY A 598 15.00 22.25 7.83
CA GLY A 598 15.66 23.49 8.26
C GLY A 598 14.80 24.75 8.14
N THR A 599 13.52 24.63 7.82
CA THR A 599 12.60 25.76 7.63
C THR A 599 12.30 26.46 8.94
N GLY A 600 12.03 27.77 8.90
CA GLY A 600 11.72 28.56 10.11
C GLY A 600 12.90 28.72 11.08
N ASN A 601 14.11 28.34 10.67
CA ASN A 601 15.34 28.40 11.45
C ASN A 601 16.46 29.11 10.67
N SER A 602 17.48 29.60 11.40
CA SER A 602 18.63 30.30 10.82
C SER A 602 19.83 29.40 10.53
N TYR A 603 19.67 28.09 10.67
CA TYR A 603 20.71 27.10 10.41
C TYR A 603 20.14 25.96 9.58
N ARG A 604 20.98 25.32 8.76
CA ARG A 604 20.56 24.22 7.89
C ARG A 604 19.93 23.06 8.67
N GLY A 605 18.96 22.41 8.03
CA GLY A 605 18.59 21.03 8.32
C GLY A 605 19.35 20.06 7.42
N GLU A 606 19.28 18.78 7.77
CA GLU A 606 19.93 17.68 7.03
C GLU A 606 19.03 16.46 7.11
N ILE A 607 18.74 15.86 5.96
CA ILE A 607 18.12 14.54 5.88
C ILE A 607 19.14 13.54 5.37
N ARG A 608 19.08 12.33 5.92
CA ARG A 608 19.87 11.19 5.45
C ARG A 608 19.03 9.93 5.50
N THR A 609 18.83 9.32 4.33
CA THR A 609 18.01 8.12 4.18
C THR A 609 18.59 6.94 4.96
N PRO A 610 17.80 5.88 5.20
CA PRO A 610 18.34 4.57 5.55
C PRO A 610 19.27 4.03 4.45
N PHE A 611 20.03 2.98 4.78
CA PHE A 611 20.77 2.20 3.79
C PHE A 611 19.82 1.60 2.75
N ILE A 612 20.21 1.63 1.48
CA ILE A 612 19.40 1.05 0.39
C ILE A 612 19.59 -0.48 0.34
N ARG A 613 18.99 -1.18 1.31
CA ARG A 613 19.21 -2.63 1.54
C ARG A 613 18.74 -3.53 0.40
N ASN A 614 17.91 -2.99 -0.49
CA ASN A 614 17.34 -3.73 -1.63
C ASN A 614 18.34 -3.88 -2.80
N ILE A 615 19.58 -3.40 -2.66
CA ILE A 615 20.65 -3.58 -3.63
C ILE A 615 21.41 -4.90 -3.33
N GLU A 616 21.20 -5.92 -4.16
CA GLU A 616 21.85 -7.24 -3.98
C GLU A 616 23.31 -7.28 -4.48
N SER A 617 23.64 -6.44 -5.47
CA SER A 617 24.97 -6.31 -6.06
C SER A 617 25.20 -4.89 -6.60
N VAL A 618 26.42 -4.57 -7.02
CA VAL A 618 26.76 -3.22 -7.56
C VAL A 618 25.80 -2.86 -8.69
N THR A 619 25.09 -1.74 -8.53
CA THR A 619 23.99 -1.34 -9.42
C THR A 619 24.11 0.13 -9.79
N ASP A 620 23.79 0.49 -11.03
CA ASP A 620 23.56 1.89 -11.39
C ASP A 620 22.08 2.20 -11.16
N MET A 621 21.77 3.41 -10.69
CA MET A 621 20.41 3.79 -10.30
C MET A 621 20.10 5.25 -10.65
N VAL A 622 18.82 5.57 -10.74
CA VAL A 622 18.31 6.95 -10.74
C VAL A 622 17.81 7.27 -9.34
N VAL A 623 18.33 8.36 -8.77
CA VAL A 623 17.80 8.97 -7.55
C VAL A 623 16.98 10.19 -7.95
N SER A 624 15.73 10.27 -7.52
CA SER A 624 14.82 11.38 -7.82
C SER A 624 14.09 11.84 -6.57
N PHE A 625 13.85 13.14 -6.43
CA PHE A 625 12.98 13.71 -5.41
C PHE A 625 12.39 15.05 -5.85
N ARG A 626 11.23 15.41 -5.29
CA ARG A 626 10.63 16.73 -5.45
C ARG A 626 11.11 17.66 -4.34
N PHE A 627 11.42 18.91 -4.67
CA PHE A 627 11.83 19.91 -3.68
C PHE A 627 11.29 21.31 -4.00
N CYS A 628 11.21 22.15 -2.96
CA CYS A 628 10.95 23.58 -3.07
C CYS A 628 11.84 24.34 -2.09
N LEU A 629 12.51 25.40 -2.55
CA LEU A 629 13.33 26.24 -1.67
C LEU A 629 12.46 27.15 -0.79
N GLN A 630 12.92 27.44 0.43
CA GLN A 630 12.25 28.42 1.30
C GLN A 630 12.31 29.84 0.71
N ASN A 631 11.26 30.65 0.93
CA ASN A 631 11.36 32.09 0.67
C ASN A 631 12.61 32.68 1.34
N GLY A 632 13.37 33.46 0.59
CA GLY A 632 14.59 34.11 1.07
C GLY A 632 15.79 33.15 1.14
N PHE A 633 15.68 31.93 0.60
CA PHE A 633 16.78 30.99 0.54
C PHE A 633 18.05 31.66 -0.03
N ASN A 634 19.12 31.60 0.76
CA ASN A 634 20.38 32.25 0.45
C ASN A 634 21.56 31.31 0.66
N ASP A 635 21.40 30.09 0.17
CA ASP A 635 22.41 29.05 0.18
C ASP A 635 22.43 28.34 -1.18
N ALA A 636 23.06 27.17 -1.22
CA ALA A 636 22.96 26.18 -2.28
C ALA A 636 22.38 24.89 -1.70
N LEU A 637 21.63 24.15 -2.51
CA LEU A 637 21.21 22.79 -2.17
C LEU A 637 22.41 21.86 -2.37
N LEU A 638 22.80 21.13 -1.34
CA LEU A 638 23.88 20.14 -1.38
C LEU A 638 23.26 18.75 -1.28
N VAL A 639 23.60 17.91 -2.26
CA VAL A 639 23.21 16.51 -2.30
C VAL A 639 24.46 15.65 -2.28
N ASP A 640 24.55 14.72 -1.32
CA ASP A 640 25.65 13.78 -1.20
C ASP A 640 25.16 12.35 -1.39
N ILE A 641 25.90 11.57 -2.19
CA ILE A 641 25.81 10.11 -2.25
C ILE A 641 26.97 9.54 -1.42
N LEU A 642 26.66 8.94 -0.28
CA LEU A 642 27.66 8.48 0.68
C LEU A 642 28.04 7.01 0.48
N ASN A 643 29.25 6.67 0.94
CA ASN A 643 29.89 5.35 0.94
C ASN A 643 30.27 4.81 -0.44
N SER A 644 29.28 4.59 -1.32
CA SER A 644 29.46 4.10 -2.68
C SER A 644 28.42 4.74 -3.59
N GLY A 645 28.78 4.97 -4.85
CA GLY A 645 27.94 5.70 -5.80
C GLY A 645 28.60 6.96 -6.32
N PHE A 646 28.53 7.17 -7.64
CA PHE A 646 29.05 8.36 -8.31
C PHE A 646 27.96 9.03 -9.12
N ILE A 647 27.73 10.32 -8.87
CA ILE A 647 26.80 11.12 -9.64
C ILE A 647 27.41 11.40 -11.00
N SER A 648 26.74 10.96 -12.06
CA SER A 648 27.21 11.04 -13.46
C SER A 648 26.40 12.02 -14.31
N GLU A 649 25.14 12.25 -13.94
CA GLU A 649 24.23 13.17 -14.63
C GLU A 649 23.23 13.73 -13.63
N CYS A 650 22.81 14.98 -13.83
CA CYS A 650 21.76 15.64 -13.04
C CYS A 650 20.76 16.33 -13.97
N LYS A 651 19.47 16.24 -13.64
CA LYS A 651 18.38 16.95 -14.32
C LYS A 651 17.48 17.62 -13.30
N ILE A 652 17.01 18.83 -13.60
CA ILE A 652 15.93 19.49 -12.88
C ILE A 652 14.77 19.67 -13.86
N ASP A 653 13.59 19.18 -13.49
CA ASP A 653 12.38 19.22 -14.31
C ASP A 653 12.59 18.64 -15.72
N GLY A 654 13.38 17.55 -15.79
CA GLY A 654 13.76 16.88 -17.04
C GLY A 654 14.85 17.59 -17.85
N ALA A 655 15.25 18.80 -17.50
CA ALA A 655 16.33 19.53 -18.17
C ALA A 655 17.69 19.26 -17.52
N ALA A 656 18.71 18.99 -18.33
CA ALA A 656 20.07 18.77 -17.83
C ALA A 656 20.59 20.02 -17.08
N VAL A 657 21.17 19.80 -15.90
CA VAL A 657 21.73 20.87 -15.07
C VAL A 657 23.14 20.50 -14.61
N SER A 658 24.05 21.46 -14.59
CA SER A 658 25.39 21.29 -14.01
C SER A 658 25.42 21.84 -12.58
N PRO A 659 25.85 21.04 -11.59
CA PRO A 659 26.15 21.55 -10.25
C PRO A 659 27.19 22.68 -10.31
N VAL A 660 27.12 23.65 -9.39
CA VAL A 660 28.17 24.68 -9.24
C VAL A 660 29.48 24.12 -8.71
N SER A 661 29.40 23.01 -7.97
CA SER A 661 30.53 22.15 -7.66
C SER A 661 30.02 20.72 -7.54
N SER A 662 30.80 19.78 -8.05
CA SER A 662 30.55 18.35 -7.88
C SER A 662 31.87 17.63 -7.77
N GLY A 663 31.86 16.48 -7.11
CA GLY A 663 33.08 15.71 -6.97
C GLY A 663 32.98 14.56 -6.00
N TYR A 664 33.77 13.53 -6.23
CA TYR A 664 34.01 12.49 -5.24
C TYR A 664 35.11 12.91 -4.26
N LYS A 665 34.82 12.90 -2.97
CA LYS A 665 35.77 13.24 -1.92
C LYS A 665 35.77 12.16 -0.86
N SER A 666 36.95 11.56 -0.61
CA SER A 666 37.13 10.50 0.38
C SER A 666 36.29 9.26 0.03
N ASN A 667 35.00 9.25 0.41
CA ASN A 667 34.05 8.16 0.23
C ASN A 667 32.62 8.63 -0.09
N HIS A 668 32.44 9.86 -0.59
CA HIS A 668 31.13 10.33 -1.03
C HIS A 668 31.24 11.18 -2.29
N CYS A 669 30.18 11.18 -3.10
CA CYS A 669 30.03 12.05 -4.25
C CYS A 669 29.09 13.21 -3.89
N GLU A 670 29.58 14.44 -3.93
CA GLU A 670 28.78 15.64 -3.72
C GLU A 670 28.32 16.25 -5.04
N ALA A 671 27.13 16.85 -5.04
CA ALA A 671 26.62 17.76 -6.06
C ALA A 671 25.94 18.96 -5.40
N LYS A 672 26.47 20.16 -5.67
CA LYS A 672 25.98 21.42 -5.11
C LYS A 672 25.26 22.21 -6.18
N PHE A 673 24.01 22.60 -5.93
CA PHE A 673 23.17 23.35 -6.86
C PHE A 673 22.93 24.77 -6.34
N SER A 674 23.21 25.77 -7.19
CA SER A 674 22.91 27.17 -6.86
C SER A 674 21.41 27.36 -6.70
N LYS A 675 20.98 28.26 -5.81
CA LYS A 675 19.56 28.65 -5.71
C LYS A 675 18.94 29.14 -7.02
N ASN A 676 19.76 29.59 -7.97
CA ASN A 676 19.30 30.13 -9.26
C ASN A 676 18.89 29.04 -10.27
N VAL A 677 19.04 27.75 -9.94
CA VAL A 677 18.60 26.66 -10.84
C VAL A 677 17.08 26.48 -10.85
N VAL A 678 16.40 27.04 -9.84
CA VAL A 678 14.94 27.04 -9.68
C VAL A 678 14.48 28.40 -9.18
N GLU A 679 13.18 28.67 -9.22
CA GLU A 679 12.63 29.90 -8.66
C GLU A 679 12.56 29.82 -7.13
N VAL A 680 13.09 30.83 -6.44
CA VAL A 680 12.89 30.99 -4.99
C VAL A 680 11.56 31.71 -4.77
N PRO A 681 10.65 31.17 -3.94
CA PRO A 681 9.34 31.79 -3.71
C PRO A 681 9.45 33.25 -3.27
N ALA A 682 8.61 34.11 -3.86
CA ALA A 682 8.63 35.56 -3.63
C ALA A 682 8.22 35.97 -2.20
N SER A 683 7.41 35.15 -1.52
CA SER A 683 7.03 35.34 -0.12
C SER A 683 6.73 34.01 0.56
N ALA A 684 6.60 34.00 1.90
CA ALA A 684 6.18 32.80 2.63
C ALA A 684 4.71 32.46 2.33
N ALA A 685 3.88 33.49 2.13
CA ALA A 685 2.44 33.42 1.84
C ALA A 685 2.11 33.01 0.41
N ALA A 686 3.03 33.17 -0.54
CA ALA A 686 2.82 32.76 -1.92
C ALA A 686 2.76 31.23 -2.05
N ALA A 687 1.87 30.77 -2.94
CA ALA A 687 1.87 29.40 -3.42
C ALA A 687 3.24 29.06 -4.02
N LYS A 688 3.67 27.82 -3.80
CA LYS A 688 5.02 27.34 -4.09
C LYS A 688 5.00 26.38 -5.26
N VAL A 689 6.15 26.26 -5.92
CA VAL A 689 6.34 25.38 -7.06
C VAL A 689 7.26 24.23 -6.66
N TRP A 690 6.79 23.01 -6.91
CA TRP A 690 7.62 21.82 -6.80
C TRP A 690 8.51 21.68 -8.03
N HIS A 691 9.78 21.36 -7.79
CA HIS A 691 10.76 21.00 -8.83
C HIS A 691 11.24 19.57 -8.59
N THR A 692 11.52 18.82 -9.64
CA THR A 692 12.05 17.45 -9.53
C THR A 692 13.53 17.44 -9.86
N LEU A 693 14.38 17.04 -8.90
CA LEU A 693 15.79 16.75 -9.17
C LEU A 693 15.94 15.24 -9.42
N GLU A 694 16.52 14.89 -10.56
CA GLU A 694 16.91 13.52 -10.91
C GLU A 694 18.43 13.42 -11.07
N MET A 695 19.04 12.36 -10.55
CA MET A 695 20.48 12.09 -10.67
C MET A 695 20.74 10.65 -11.07
N THR A 696 21.59 10.44 -12.06
CA THR A 696 22.11 9.12 -12.41
C THR A 696 23.32 8.81 -11.53
N VAL A 697 23.20 7.80 -10.68
CA VAL A 697 24.22 7.33 -9.74
C VAL A 697 24.77 5.99 -10.20
N THR A 698 26.07 5.93 -10.48
CA THR A 698 26.74 4.67 -10.89
C THR A 698 27.43 4.00 -9.72
N ASN A 699 27.54 2.67 -9.74
CA ASN A 699 28.22 1.87 -8.70
C ASN A 699 27.64 2.01 -7.28
N ALA A 700 26.32 2.07 -7.14
CA ALA A 700 25.66 2.03 -5.85
C ALA A 700 25.70 0.60 -5.25
N THR A 701 25.65 0.52 -3.92
CA THR A 701 25.66 -0.72 -3.13
C THR A 701 24.63 -0.64 -2.00
N ASP A 702 24.46 -1.72 -1.24
CA ASP A 702 23.62 -1.74 -0.03
C ASP A 702 24.13 -0.86 1.13
N ALA A 703 25.30 -0.23 0.99
CA ALA A 703 25.75 0.83 1.91
C ALA A 703 25.52 2.25 1.39
N THR A 704 25.03 2.42 0.16
CA THR A 704 24.74 3.74 -0.39
C THR A 704 23.64 4.42 0.42
N LEU A 705 23.83 5.72 0.67
CA LEU A 705 22.89 6.60 1.38
C LEU A 705 22.74 7.88 0.56
N LEU A 706 21.54 8.47 0.59
CA LEU A 706 21.29 9.80 0.09
C LEU A 706 21.25 10.79 1.25
N ASP A 707 21.97 11.89 1.12
CA ASP A 707 21.98 12.98 2.08
C ASP A 707 21.69 14.32 1.37
N ILE A 708 20.78 15.12 1.93
CA ILE A 708 20.34 16.39 1.33
C ILE A 708 20.29 17.47 2.41
N LYS A 709 20.90 18.61 2.14
CA LYS A 709 21.05 19.72 3.09
C LYS A 709 21.32 21.06 2.42
N GLY A 710 21.21 22.14 3.20
CA GLY A 710 21.86 23.41 2.84
C GLY A 710 23.39 23.26 2.88
N ALA A 711 24.09 23.80 1.89
CA ALA A 711 25.54 23.71 1.81
C ALA A 711 26.27 24.41 2.97
N SER A 712 25.73 25.52 3.48
CA SER A 712 26.36 26.32 4.54
C SER A 712 25.91 25.90 5.93
N SER A 713 26.86 25.75 6.86
CA SER A 713 26.59 25.58 8.29
C SER A 713 26.47 26.91 9.04
N SER A 714 26.70 28.04 8.36
CA SER A 714 26.66 29.37 8.97
C SER A 714 25.22 29.86 9.16
N TYR A 715 25.06 30.98 9.87
CA TYR A 715 23.77 31.65 10.00
C TYR A 715 23.22 32.09 8.63
N GLY A 716 21.96 31.77 8.32
CA GLY A 716 21.31 32.10 7.05
C GLY A 716 19.96 31.39 6.85
N VAL A 717 19.35 31.57 5.68
CA VAL A 717 18.11 30.86 5.30
C VAL A 717 18.48 29.71 4.36
N HIS A 718 18.38 28.50 4.89
CA HIS A 718 18.85 27.27 4.24
C HIS A 718 17.73 26.23 4.08
N GLY A 719 16.50 26.60 4.43
CA GLY A 719 15.39 25.65 4.48
C GLY A 719 14.83 25.30 3.11
N PHE A 720 14.25 24.12 3.01
CA PHE A 720 13.55 23.64 1.83
C PHE A 720 12.49 22.61 2.23
N TRP A 721 11.55 22.33 1.34
CA TRP A 721 10.59 21.22 1.46
C TRP A 721 10.97 20.12 0.49
N ILE A 722 10.70 18.87 0.86
CA ILE A 722 11.02 17.69 0.05
C ILE A 722 9.91 16.65 0.12
N ASP A 723 9.68 15.97 -1.00
CA ASP A 723 8.73 14.86 -1.15
C ASP A 723 9.18 13.88 -2.26
N ASP A 724 8.50 12.73 -2.38
CA ASP A 724 8.63 11.73 -3.45
C ASP A 724 10.08 11.30 -3.71
N ILE A 725 10.80 10.93 -2.64
CA ILE A 725 12.15 10.38 -2.76
C ILE A 725 12.04 8.98 -3.35
N THR A 726 12.64 8.78 -4.51
CA THR A 726 12.68 7.48 -5.20
C THR A 726 14.09 7.13 -5.61
N MET A 727 14.45 5.86 -5.47
CA MET A 727 15.70 5.32 -5.97
C MET A 727 15.38 4.08 -6.78
N ARG A 728 15.74 4.08 -8.06
CA ARG A 728 15.36 3.04 -9.02
C ARG A 728 16.58 2.48 -9.69
N ALA A 729 16.75 1.16 -9.65
CA ALA A 729 17.78 0.46 -10.41
C ALA A 729 17.59 0.74 -11.90
N LEU A 730 18.69 1.03 -12.59
CA LEU A 730 18.68 1.12 -14.04
C LEU A 730 18.79 -0.30 -14.63
N PRO A 731 17.82 -0.75 -15.42
CA PRO A 731 17.86 -2.09 -15.99
C PRO A 731 19.04 -2.24 -16.95
N GLY A 732 19.69 -3.41 -16.93
CA GLY A 732 20.76 -3.76 -17.87
C GLY A 732 22.12 -3.09 -17.63
N THR A 733 22.32 -2.44 -16.47
CA THR A 733 23.58 -1.72 -16.17
C THR A 733 24.59 -2.51 -15.34
N SER A 734 24.43 -3.83 -15.18
CA SER A 734 25.48 -4.66 -14.56
C SER A 734 26.75 -4.56 -15.40
N ARG A 735 27.76 -3.84 -14.88
CA ARG A 735 29.04 -3.61 -15.56
C ARG A 735 30.08 -4.69 -15.29
N LYS A 736 29.66 -5.89 -14.90
CA LYS A 736 30.59 -7.02 -14.79
C LYS A 736 30.97 -7.46 -16.21
N GLY A 737 32.16 -7.05 -16.65
CA GLY A 737 32.73 -7.52 -17.91
C GLY A 737 33.12 -9.00 -17.83
N ASN A 738 33.78 -9.50 -18.87
CA ASN A 738 34.25 -10.89 -18.93
C ASN A 738 35.45 -11.21 -17.99
N LEU A 739 36.03 -10.19 -17.34
CA LEU A 739 36.99 -10.34 -16.23
C LEU A 739 36.74 -9.30 -15.13
N ARG A 740 36.52 -9.76 -13.90
CA ARG A 740 36.51 -8.92 -12.69
C ARG A 740 37.72 -9.19 -11.80
N ILE A 741 38.46 -8.13 -11.48
CA ILE A 741 39.57 -8.15 -10.51
C ILE A 741 39.11 -7.44 -9.23
N LEU A 742 39.35 -8.08 -8.08
CA LEU A 742 39.22 -7.47 -6.76
C LEU A 742 40.59 -7.40 -6.07
N TYR A 743 40.97 -6.20 -5.64
CA TYR A 743 42.15 -5.96 -4.82
C TYR A 743 41.75 -5.53 -3.41
N TRP A 744 42.44 -6.04 -2.38
CA TRP A 744 42.28 -5.54 -1.01
C TRP A 744 43.47 -5.84 -0.10
N ASN A 745 43.96 -4.86 0.65
CA ASN A 745 44.71 -5.12 1.90
C ASN A 745 43.71 -5.55 2.99
N ILE A 746 43.82 -6.81 3.43
CA ILE A 746 42.84 -7.43 4.33
C ILE A 746 43.28 -7.40 5.79
N GLN A 747 44.28 -6.61 6.16
CA GLN A 747 44.74 -6.41 7.54
C GLN A 747 44.97 -7.74 8.31
N ASN A 748 46.19 -8.26 8.24
CA ASN A 748 46.61 -9.45 8.97
C ASN A 748 45.76 -10.71 8.71
N GLY A 749 45.48 -10.97 7.44
CA GLY A 749 44.77 -12.17 6.99
C GLY A 749 43.31 -12.11 7.39
N MET A 750 42.65 -10.97 7.18
CA MET A 750 41.26 -10.71 7.57
C MET A 750 41.05 -10.98 9.06
N TRP A 751 41.92 -10.37 9.88
CA TRP A 751 42.02 -10.63 11.32
C TRP A 751 40.66 -10.61 12.04
N TYR A 752 39.79 -9.66 11.67
CA TYR A 752 38.49 -9.49 12.29
C TYR A 752 37.57 -10.72 12.15
N ASP A 753 37.63 -11.44 11.03
CA ASP A 753 36.71 -12.54 10.71
C ASP A 753 37.32 -13.93 10.97
N GLN A 754 38.57 -14.01 11.49
CA GLN A 754 39.25 -15.29 11.75
C GLN A 754 38.51 -16.14 12.78
N ALA A 755 38.05 -15.53 13.87
CA ALA A 755 37.30 -16.20 14.94
C ALA A 755 35.93 -16.74 14.46
N ASN A 756 35.36 -16.10 13.43
CA ASN A 756 34.12 -16.52 12.75
C ASN A 756 34.42 -17.45 11.56
N ASN A 757 35.62 -18.02 11.52
CA ASN A 757 36.09 -18.92 10.47
C ASN A 757 35.87 -18.32 9.07
N TYR A 758 36.17 -17.04 8.87
CA TYR A 758 36.09 -16.32 7.60
C TYR A 758 34.70 -16.35 6.93
N LYS A 759 33.62 -16.51 7.68
CA LYS A 759 32.27 -16.66 7.12
C LYS A 759 31.84 -15.39 6.38
N ASP A 760 32.04 -14.22 6.97
CA ASP A 760 31.58 -12.95 6.42
C ASP A 760 32.49 -12.51 5.27
N PHE A 761 33.79 -12.77 5.37
CA PHE A 761 34.76 -12.59 4.28
C PHE A 761 34.39 -13.43 3.06
N VAL A 762 34.08 -14.71 3.25
CA VAL A 762 33.64 -15.58 2.15
C VAL A 762 32.30 -15.11 1.57
N ALA A 763 31.36 -14.66 2.39
CA ALA A 763 30.08 -14.12 1.92
C ALA A 763 30.26 -12.85 1.09
N PHE A 764 31.11 -11.93 1.54
CA PHE A 764 31.48 -10.71 0.82
C PHE A 764 32.08 -11.02 -0.55
N VAL A 765 33.09 -11.90 -0.62
CA VAL A 765 33.71 -12.24 -1.91
C VAL A 765 32.69 -12.90 -2.85
N LYS A 766 31.82 -13.77 -2.35
CA LYS A 766 30.74 -14.37 -3.15
C LYS A 766 29.76 -13.35 -3.70
N LYS A 767 29.38 -12.34 -2.91
CA LYS A 767 28.41 -11.31 -3.30
C LYS A 767 28.86 -10.56 -4.56
N TYR A 768 30.15 -10.25 -4.67
CA TYR A 768 30.70 -9.51 -5.82
C TYR A 768 31.24 -10.38 -6.94
N ASP A 769 31.36 -11.68 -6.70
CA ASP A 769 31.79 -12.71 -7.65
C ASP A 769 33.00 -12.30 -8.52
N PRO A 770 34.14 -11.87 -7.93
CA PRO A 770 35.34 -11.60 -8.70
C PRO A 770 35.86 -12.86 -9.37
N ASP A 771 36.62 -12.72 -10.44
CA ASP A 771 37.25 -13.86 -11.12
C ASP A 771 38.72 -14.04 -10.70
N VAL A 772 39.35 -12.94 -10.31
CA VAL A 772 40.70 -12.87 -9.73
C VAL A 772 40.65 -11.95 -8.50
N CYS A 773 41.22 -12.41 -7.38
CA CYS A 773 41.44 -11.59 -6.20
C CYS A 773 42.92 -11.46 -5.88
N VAL A 774 43.35 -10.28 -5.44
CA VAL A 774 44.69 -10.04 -4.90
C VAL A 774 44.57 -9.49 -3.48
N TRP A 775 45.24 -10.16 -2.55
CA TRP A 775 45.19 -9.89 -1.11
C TRP A 775 46.55 -9.42 -0.61
N CYS A 776 46.61 -8.24 0.02
CA CYS A 776 47.76 -7.80 0.82
C CYS A 776 47.57 -8.17 2.30
N GLU A 777 48.68 -8.26 3.04
CA GLU A 777 48.71 -8.78 4.42
C GLU A 777 48.05 -10.15 4.55
N ALA A 778 48.32 -11.05 3.62
CA ALA A 778 47.60 -12.29 3.43
C ALA A 778 47.99 -13.42 4.43
N ALA A 779 48.28 -13.07 5.68
CA ALA A 779 48.72 -14.01 6.72
C ALA A 779 48.04 -13.74 8.06
N SER A 780 47.61 -14.80 8.75
CA SER A 780 46.94 -14.73 10.06
C SER A 780 47.99 -14.63 11.18
N ILE A 781 48.62 -13.46 11.30
CA ILE A 781 49.81 -13.25 12.15
C ILE A 781 49.45 -13.28 13.64
N TYR A 782 48.31 -12.73 14.01
CA TYR A 782 47.90 -12.53 15.40
C TYR A 782 46.82 -13.54 15.82
N LYS A 783 46.71 -13.77 17.13
CA LYS A 783 45.59 -14.53 17.69
C LYS A 783 44.29 -13.74 17.56
N ASP A 784 43.18 -14.45 17.52
CA ASP A 784 41.82 -13.88 17.53
C ASP A 784 41.69 -12.79 18.59
N ASN A 785 41.13 -11.64 18.21
CA ASN A 785 40.83 -10.53 19.11
C ASN A 785 42.05 -10.07 19.96
N SER A 786 43.27 -10.24 19.45
CA SER A 786 44.50 -9.82 20.12
C SER A 786 45.55 -9.29 19.15
N TYR A 787 46.47 -8.47 19.67
CA TYR A 787 47.73 -8.09 19.00
C TYR A 787 48.90 -9.02 19.40
N THR A 788 48.60 -10.15 20.06
CA THR A 788 49.60 -11.16 20.39
C THR A 788 49.86 -12.05 19.18
N ALA A 789 51.10 -12.06 18.68
CA ALA A 789 51.48 -12.89 17.56
C ALA A 789 51.19 -14.38 17.85
N ALA A 790 50.55 -15.06 16.90
CA ALA A 790 50.37 -16.49 16.93
C ALA A 790 51.69 -17.19 16.57
N PRO A 791 52.03 -18.33 17.23
CA PRO A 791 53.12 -19.19 16.81
C PRO A 791 52.98 -19.57 15.34
N SER A 792 54.07 -19.61 14.57
CA SER A 792 54.02 -19.84 13.11
C SER A 792 53.25 -21.10 12.72
N GLY A 793 53.42 -22.21 13.44
CA GLY A 793 52.70 -23.47 13.20
C GLY A 793 51.21 -23.45 13.55
N SER A 794 50.73 -22.42 14.25
CA SER A 794 49.32 -22.23 14.59
C SER A 794 48.60 -21.24 13.66
N ARG A 795 49.32 -20.58 12.75
CA ARG A 795 48.74 -19.63 11.79
C ARG A 795 48.00 -20.40 10.71
N TYR A 796 46.76 -19.98 10.42
CA TYR A 796 45.96 -20.57 9.35
C TYR A 796 46.43 -20.11 7.96
N LEU A 797 46.66 -18.81 7.78
CA LEU A 797 47.22 -18.22 6.56
C LEU A 797 48.71 -17.89 6.75
N PRO A 798 49.54 -18.02 5.70
CA PRO A 798 49.17 -18.18 4.28
C PRO A 798 48.94 -19.63 3.81
N SER A 799 49.34 -20.65 4.57
CA SER A 799 49.37 -22.05 4.08
C SER A 799 48.01 -22.62 3.62
N ASN A 800 46.89 -22.08 4.11
CA ASN A 800 45.55 -22.58 3.81
C ASN A 800 44.75 -21.73 2.79
N TRP A 801 45.40 -20.85 2.02
CA TRP A 801 44.70 -20.01 1.04
C TRP A 801 43.90 -20.80 0.01
N LEU A 802 44.41 -21.92 -0.51
CA LEU A 802 43.65 -22.77 -1.44
C LEU A 802 42.37 -23.34 -0.80
N THR A 803 42.43 -23.71 0.48
CA THR A 803 41.28 -24.22 1.22
C THR A 803 40.25 -23.11 1.46
N LEU A 804 40.69 -21.92 1.87
CA LEU A 804 39.82 -20.78 2.10
C LEU A 804 39.17 -20.31 0.79
N SER A 805 39.95 -20.16 -0.28
CA SER A 805 39.50 -19.61 -1.55
C SER A 805 38.48 -20.48 -2.29
N LYS A 806 38.60 -21.81 -2.16
CA LYS A 806 37.56 -22.74 -2.65
C LYS A 806 36.18 -22.48 -2.03
N ARG A 807 36.11 -21.92 -0.83
CA ARG A 807 34.82 -21.61 -0.17
C ARG A 807 34.04 -20.53 -0.91
N TYR A 808 34.71 -19.64 -1.64
CA TYR A 808 34.10 -18.63 -2.52
C TYR A 808 34.28 -18.93 -4.02
N GLY A 809 34.65 -20.17 -4.38
CA GLY A 809 34.65 -20.63 -5.78
C GLY A 809 35.97 -20.45 -6.55
N HIS A 810 37.04 -19.98 -5.91
CA HIS A 810 38.36 -19.90 -6.55
C HIS A 810 39.11 -21.22 -6.36
N ASN A 811 39.43 -21.91 -7.45
CA ASN A 811 40.07 -23.22 -7.43
C ASN A 811 41.60 -23.15 -7.45
N TYR A 812 42.15 -21.95 -7.62
CA TYR A 812 43.58 -21.71 -7.73
C TYR A 812 43.98 -20.59 -6.78
N ALA A 813 45.14 -20.77 -6.15
CA ALA A 813 45.73 -19.85 -5.19
C ALA A 813 47.24 -19.92 -5.33
N ALA A 814 47.92 -18.77 -5.27
CA ALA A 814 49.37 -18.69 -5.33
C ALA A 814 49.89 -17.54 -4.46
N THR A 815 50.65 -17.89 -3.42
CA THR A 815 51.36 -16.93 -2.57
C THR A 815 52.58 -16.36 -3.29
N GLY A 816 52.74 -15.04 -3.24
CA GLY A 816 53.88 -14.33 -3.79
C GLY A 816 55.21 -14.66 -3.11
N GLY A 817 56.29 -13.96 -3.47
CA GLY A 817 57.53 -13.99 -2.70
C GLY A 817 57.46 -12.99 -1.55
N TRP A 818 57.97 -13.34 -0.37
CA TRP A 818 57.98 -12.45 0.79
C TRP A 818 59.26 -12.59 1.61
N ARG A 819 59.57 -11.56 2.40
CA ARG A 819 60.75 -11.53 3.29
C ARG A 819 60.38 -11.57 4.77
N ASP A 820 59.27 -10.96 5.17
CA ASP A 820 58.84 -10.90 6.55
C ASP A 820 57.53 -11.69 6.82
N ASN A 821 56.53 -11.13 7.50
CA ASN A 821 55.29 -11.84 7.84
C ASN A 821 54.10 -11.44 6.95
N TYR A 822 54.25 -10.52 5.99
CA TYR A 822 53.12 -9.91 5.27
C TYR A 822 53.11 -10.23 3.76
N PRO A 823 52.92 -11.50 3.36
CA PRO A 823 52.90 -11.89 1.96
C PRO A 823 51.68 -11.34 1.21
N GLN A 824 51.76 -11.33 -0.12
CA GLN A 824 50.59 -11.22 -1.01
C GLN A 824 50.09 -12.60 -1.41
N GLU A 825 48.79 -12.69 -1.66
CA GLU A 825 48.15 -13.85 -2.25
C GLU A 825 47.35 -13.44 -3.48
N ILE A 826 47.43 -14.23 -4.56
CA ILE A 826 46.48 -14.16 -5.67
C ILE A 826 45.62 -15.43 -5.68
N THR A 827 44.30 -15.28 -5.78
CA THR A 827 43.37 -16.39 -5.94
C THR A 827 42.52 -16.19 -7.18
N ALA A 828 42.13 -17.25 -7.88
CA ALA A 828 41.39 -17.14 -9.13
C ALA A 828 40.49 -18.35 -9.42
N LYS A 829 39.48 -18.12 -10.25
CA LYS A 829 38.71 -19.18 -10.92
C LYS A 829 39.53 -19.92 -11.97
N TYR A 830 40.55 -19.26 -12.52
CA TYR A 830 41.41 -19.74 -13.60
C TYR A 830 42.79 -20.23 -13.08
N PRO A 831 43.47 -21.15 -13.79
CA PRO A 831 44.82 -21.58 -13.44
C PRO A 831 45.80 -20.41 -13.32
N ILE A 832 46.61 -20.43 -12.25
CA ILE A 832 47.63 -19.42 -11.98
C ILE A 832 49.01 -20.03 -12.25
N THR A 833 49.79 -19.41 -13.12
CA THR A 833 51.21 -19.73 -13.29
C THR A 833 52.05 -18.70 -12.56
N THR A 834 52.74 -19.08 -11.49
CA THR A 834 53.74 -18.20 -10.86
C THR A 834 54.98 -18.13 -11.75
N VAL A 835 55.23 -16.96 -12.34
CA VAL A 835 56.37 -16.70 -13.22
C VAL A 835 57.61 -16.38 -12.38
N LEU A 836 57.45 -15.49 -11.41
CA LEU A 836 58.53 -15.08 -10.52
C LEU A 836 57.96 -14.82 -9.12
N LYS A 837 58.61 -15.37 -8.10
CA LYS A 837 58.43 -14.91 -6.72
C LYS A 837 59.59 -13.99 -6.40
N ILE A 838 59.32 -12.72 -6.16
CA ILE A 838 60.37 -11.79 -5.76
C ILE A 838 60.62 -12.02 -4.28
N THR A 839 61.67 -12.77 -4.01
CA THR A 839 62.04 -13.16 -2.67
C THR A 839 63.37 -12.58 -2.30
N ASN A 840 63.69 -12.86 -1.05
CA ASN A 840 65.00 -12.71 -0.53
C ASN A 840 66.06 -13.57 -1.27
N THR A 841 65.74 -14.72 -1.87
CA THR A 841 66.80 -15.64 -2.34
C THR A 841 67.35 -15.34 -3.73
N ASP A 842 66.76 -14.40 -4.45
CA ASP A 842 67.07 -14.18 -5.88
C ASP A 842 68.34 -13.34 -6.08
N THR A 843 68.67 -12.46 -5.13
CA THR A 843 69.91 -11.66 -5.12
C THR A 843 70.36 -11.34 -3.68
N SER A 844 71.67 -11.28 -3.40
CA SER A 844 72.20 -10.83 -2.10
C SER A 844 72.06 -9.29 -1.96
N GLY A 845 71.45 -8.78 -0.87
CA GLY A 845 71.21 -7.32 -0.66
C GLY A 845 69.75 -6.84 -0.81
N LYS A 846 68.79 -7.73 -0.56
CA LYS A 846 67.42 -7.85 -1.10
C LYS A 846 66.49 -6.61 -1.10
N PRO A 847 65.64 -6.47 -2.16
CA PRO A 847 64.95 -5.23 -2.49
C PRO A 847 63.57 -5.03 -1.89
N VAL A 848 62.72 -6.07 -1.74
CA VAL A 848 61.30 -5.88 -1.32
C VAL A 848 61.05 -6.50 0.06
N SER A 849 60.42 -5.73 0.94
CA SER A 849 60.23 -5.99 2.38
C SER A 849 59.06 -6.93 2.68
N HIS A 850 57.83 -6.56 2.30
CA HIS A 850 56.64 -7.39 2.52
C HIS A 850 56.46 -8.42 1.42
N GLY A 851 56.64 -8.06 0.15
CA GLY A 851 56.78 -9.04 -0.93
C GLY A 851 56.43 -8.53 -2.31
N ALA A 852 56.69 -9.36 -3.32
CA ALA A 852 56.13 -9.18 -4.65
C ALA A 852 56.17 -10.49 -5.46
N ALA A 853 55.42 -10.54 -6.54
CA ALA A 853 55.46 -11.65 -7.49
C ALA A 853 54.93 -11.23 -8.87
N ILE A 854 55.28 -12.04 -9.87
CA ILE A 854 54.71 -12.02 -11.21
C ILE A 854 53.94 -13.33 -11.40
N GLN A 855 52.66 -13.22 -11.71
CA GLN A 855 51.79 -14.35 -11.99
C GLN A 855 51.10 -14.15 -13.33
N LYS A 856 50.92 -15.24 -14.07
CA LYS A 856 50.20 -15.25 -15.34
C LYS A 856 48.90 -16.00 -15.19
N ILE A 857 47.80 -15.41 -15.67
CA ILE A 857 46.49 -16.03 -15.74
C ILE A 857 45.97 -15.90 -17.17
N THR A 858 45.44 -16.98 -17.73
CA THR A 858 44.81 -16.96 -19.06
C THR A 858 43.29 -16.83 -18.90
N VAL A 859 42.72 -15.74 -19.40
CA VAL A 859 41.27 -15.45 -19.36
C VAL A 859 40.79 -15.19 -20.77
N ALA A 860 39.68 -15.83 -21.18
CA ALA A 860 39.14 -15.73 -22.53
C ALA A 860 40.20 -15.98 -23.65
N GLY A 861 41.16 -16.89 -23.40
CA GLY A 861 42.25 -17.20 -24.33
C GLY A 861 43.38 -16.16 -24.38
N GLN A 862 43.34 -15.13 -23.54
CA GLN A 862 44.35 -14.08 -23.46
C GLN A 862 45.20 -14.25 -22.20
N ASP A 863 46.52 -14.22 -22.33
CA ASP A 863 47.43 -14.21 -21.20
C ASP A 863 47.51 -12.80 -20.59
N ILE A 864 47.29 -12.72 -19.28
CA ILE A 864 47.38 -11.49 -18.49
C ILE A 864 48.42 -11.69 -17.40
N TYR A 865 49.36 -10.75 -17.31
CA TYR A 865 50.44 -10.78 -16.34
C TYR A 865 50.11 -9.83 -15.17
N PHE A 866 50.11 -10.38 -13.97
CA PHE A 866 49.85 -9.69 -12.71
C PHE A 866 51.17 -9.49 -11.99
N VAL A 867 51.49 -8.24 -11.64
CA VAL A 867 52.56 -7.87 -10.73
C VAL A 867 51.90 -7.49 -9.41
N THR A 868 51.96 -8.38 -8.43
CA THR A 868 51.40 -8.13 -7.09
C THR A 868 52.48 -7.61 -6.16
N CYS A 869 52.22 -6.56 -5.38
CA CYS A 869 53.19 -6.00 -4.42
C CYS A 869 52.57 -5.54 -3.10
N HIS A 870 53.39 -5.49 -2.05
CA HIS A 870 53.11 -4.84 -0.77
C HIS A 870 54.44 -4.24 -0.33
N MET A 871 54.47 -2.92 -0.15
CA MET A 871 55.70 -2.17 0.04
C MET A 871 55.90 -1.78 1.49
N TRP A 872 57.12 -1.36 1.81
CA TRP A 872 57.51 -1.00 3.16
C TRP A 872 56.64 0.14 3.73
N PRO A 873 55.99 -0.05 4.89
CA PRO A 873 55.01 0.91 5.42
C PRO A 873 55.65 1.99 6.30
N GLN A 874 56.89 1.83 6.72
CA GLN A 874 57.47 2.71 7.74
C GLN A 874 58.08 3.98 7.11
N ALA A 875 58.10 5.06 7.88
CA ALA A 875 58.74 6.32 7.48
C ALA A 875 60.28 6.27 7.54
N TYR A 876 60.86 5.35 8.31
CA TYR A 876 62.30 5.07 8.33
C TYR A 876 62.66 3.96 7.32
N GLY A 877 63.92 3.86 6.92
CA GLY A 877 64.39 2.82 6.01
C GLY A 877 64.31 1.40 6.61
N TYR A 878 64.12 0.39 5.76
CA TYR A 878 64.08 -1.01 6.21
C TYR A 878 65.41 -1.44 6.86
N GLY A 879 65.32 -2.16 7.99
CA GLY A 879 66.49 -2.69 8.70
C GLY A 879 67.26 -1.67 9.54
N VAL A 880 66.80 -0.42 9.61
CA VAL A 880 67.38 0.60 10.50
C VAL A 880 67.13 0.22 11.96
N ALA A 881 68.21 0.23 12.76
CA ALA A 881 68.14 -0.04 14.19
C ALA A 881 67.23 0.96 14.90
N THR A 882 66.50 0.51 15.93
CA THR A 882 65.51 1.34 16.66
C THR A 882 66.08 2.68 17.14
N SER A 883 67.34 2.70 17.59
CA SER A 883 68.04 3.92 18.03
C SER A 883 68.22 4.97 16.92
N ASP A 884 68.23 4.57 15.65
CA ASP A 884 68.47 5.43 14.49
C ASP A 884 67.20 5.77 13.70
N GLN A 885 66.05 5.21 14.08
CA GLN A 885 64.80 5.38 13.33
C GLN A 885 64.38 6.85 13.22
N GLU A 886 64.55 7.66 14.26
CA GLU A 886 64.20 9.10 14.19
C GLU A 886 65.07 9.87 13.20
N ARG A 887 66.39 9.58 13.16
CA ARG A 887 67.30 10.14 12.15
C ARG A 887 66.88 9.72 10.74
N SER A 888 66.52 8.45 10.59
CA SER A 888 66.09 7.85 9.33
C SER A 888 64.78 8.45 8.81
N LYS A 889 63.78 8.64 9.69
CA LYS A 889 62.52 9.35 9.40
C LYS A 889 62.80 10.78 8.93
N ALA A 890 63.66 11.52 9.65
CA ALA A 890 64.01 12.89 9.29
C ALA A 890 64.73 12.99 7.94
N ALA A 891 65.42 11.93 7.52
CA ALA A 891 66.06 11.81 6.21
C ALA A 891 65.16 11.22 5.11
N ASN A 892 63.88 10.93 5.43
CA ASN A 892 62.91 10.28 4.54
C ASN A 892 63.40 8.94 3.97
N GLU A 893 64.26 8.21 4.69
CA GLU A 893 64.86 6.97 4.20
C GLU A 893 63.81 5.87 3.94
N GLY A 894 62.61 5.96 4.52
CA GLY A 894 61.48 5.08 4.18
C GLY A 894 60.96 5.27 2.75
N ASP A 895 60.86 6.52 2.28
CA ASP A 895 60.44 6.83 0.90
C ASP A 895 61.48 6.30 -0.10
N TYR A 896 62.77 6.56 0.16
CA TYR A 896 63.86 6.07 -0.69
C TYR A 896 63.96 4.56 -0.70
N TYR A 897 63.65 3.89 0.43
CA TYR A 897 63.59 2.44 0.45
C TYR A 897 62.47 1.95 -0.48
N ARG A 898 61.24 2.47 -0.35
CA ARG A 898 60.12 2.13 -1.26
C ARG A 898 60.47 2.40 -2.73
N GLN A 899 61.14 3.51 -3.05
CA GLN A 899 61.63 3.80 -4.40
C GLN A 899 62.48 2.66 -4.95
N PHE A 900 63.45 2.20 -4.15
CA PHE A 900 64.33 1.10 -4.49
C PHE A 900 63.57 -0.21 -4.68
N GLU A 901 62.60 -0.52 -3.81
CA GLU A 901 61.75 -1.72 -3.96
C GLU A 901 60.97 -1.68 -5.30
N MET A 902 60.34 -0.53 -5.63
CA MET A 902 59.54 -0.39 -6.85
C MET A 902 60.41 -0.45 -8.10
N GLN A 903 61.57 0.20 -8.10
CA GLN A 903 62.51 0.16 -9.23
C GLN A 903 62.90 -1.28 -9.55
N TYR A 904 63.23 -2.06 -8.51
CA TYR A 904 63.55 -3.46 -8.69
C TYR A 904 62.36 -4.26 -9.26
N ILE A 905 61.15 -4.05 -8.74
CA ILE A 905 59.94 -4.73 -9.24
C ILE A 905 59.75 -4.43 -10.73
N ILE A 906 59.83 -3.17 -11.14
CA ILE A 906 59.66 -2.76 -12.55
C ILE A 906 60.74 -3.33 -13.45
N ASP A 907 62.02 -3.25 -13.04
CA ASP A 907 63.16 -3.74 -13.83
C ASP A 907 63.13 -5.25 -14.07
N HIS A 908 62.51 -6.02 -13.18
CA HIS A 908 62.38 -7.48 -13.27
C HIS A 908 60.98 -7.93 -13.70
N SER A 909 60.10 -7.00 -14.08
CA SER A 909 58.76 -7.29 -14.60
C SER A 909 58.51 -6.56 -15.92
N ILE A 910 57.78 -5.44 -15.90
CA ILE A 910 57.31 -4.72 -17.09
C ILE A 910 58.48 -4.29 -17.99
N ASN A 911 59.64 -3.95 -17.42
CA ASN A 911 60.81 -3.52 -18.18
C ASN A 911 61.85 -4.62 -18.42
N ASP A 912 61.62 -5.84 -17.92
CA ASP A 912 62.55 -6.94 -18.14
C ASP A 912 62.49 -7.38 -19.63
N PRO A 913 63.63 -7.40 -20.35
CA PRO A 913 63.66 -7.78 -21.77
C PRO A 913 63.10 -9.17 -22.07
N SER A 914 63.07 -10.09 -21.10
CA SER A 914 62.47 -11.42 -21.24
C SER A 914 60.96 -11.39 -21.48
N TYR A 915 60.29 -10.27 -21.17
CA TYR A 915 58.86 -10.07 -21.39
C TYR A 915 58.53 -9.02 -22.46
N ALA A 916 59.48 -8.67 -23.34
CA ALA A 916 59.27 -7.65 -24.38
C ALA A 916 58.07 -7.91 -25.33
N GLY A 917 57.56 -9.15 -25.39
CA GLY A 917 56.35 -9.51 -26.14
C GLY A 917 55.04 -9.48 -25.35
N VAL A 918 55.06 -9.11 -24.07
CA VAL A 918 53.87 -9.06 -23.20
C VAL A 918 53.33 -7.63 -23.17
N ASP A 919 52.09 -7.45 -23.62
CA ASP A 919 51.42 -6.15 -23.69
C ASP A 919 50.31 -5.97 -22.63
N LYS A 920 49.87 -7.04 -21.96
CA LYS A 920 48.78 -7.05 -20.97
C LYS A 920 49.29 -7.25 -19.55
N TRP A 921 49.47 -6.12 -18.86
CA TRP A 921 49.96 -6.07 -17.50
C TRP A 921 48.96 -5.44 -16.55
N VAL A 922 48.85 -6.00 -15.35
CA VAL A 922 48.18 -5.40 -14.19
C VAL A 922 49.19 -5.34 -13.04
N LEU A 923 49.55 -4.14 -12.59
CA LEU A 923 50.37 -3.92 -11.40
C LEU A 923 49.46 -3.43 -10.28
N LEU A 924 49.37 -4.17 -9.19
CA LEU A 924 48.44 -3.85 -8.11
C LEU A 924 48.96 -4.24 -6.73
N GLY A 925 48.61 -3.44 -5.73
CA GLY A 925 49.16 -3.61 -4.40
C GLY A 925 48.97 -2.43 -3.48
N ASP A 926 49.32 -2.65 -2.22
CA ASP A 926 49.52 -1.60 -1.24
C ASP A 926 50.95 -1.09 -1.42
N MET A 927 51.07 0.08 -2.02
CA MET A 927 52.35 0.67 -2.36
C MET A 927 52.89 1.59 -1.27
N ASN A 928 52.15 1.77 -0.16
CA ASN A 928 52.53 2.58 1.00
C ASN A 928 53.13 3.97 0.64
N SER A 929 52.67 4.57 -0.46
CA SER A 929 53.25 5.78 -1.06
C SER A 929 52.17 6.65 -1.69
N ARG A 930 52.50 7.93 -1.96
CA ARG A 930 51.58 8.90 -2.56
C ARG A 930 51.84 9.02 -4.05
N SER A 931 50.77 9.14 -4.84
CA SER A 931 50.87 9.49 -6.25
C SER A 931 50.86 10.99 -6.45
N ARG A 932 51.76 11.47 -7.30
CA ARG A 932 51.81 12.87 -7.74
C ARG A 932 50.55 13.27 -8.50
N VAL A 933 49.87 12.31 -9.14
CA VAL A 933 48.60 12.51 -9.85
C VAL A 933 47.51 13.04 -8.90
N ASP A 934 47.59 12.68 -7.61
CA ASP A 934 46.66 13.13 -6.58
C ASP A 934 47.12 14.39 -5.84
N ASN A 935 48.24 15.01 -6.23
CA ASN A 935 48.83 16.09 -5.43
C ASN A 935 47.92 17.33 -5.33
N GLY A 936 46.95 17.49 -6.23
CA GLY A 936 45.90 18.51 -6.08
C GLY A 936 45.11 18.35 -4.77
N THR A 937 45.01 17.14 -4.24
CA THR A 937 44.39 16.82 -2.94
C THR A 937 45.39 16.94 -1.80
N TYR A 938 46.58 16.34 -1.94
CA TYR A 938 47.58 16.28 -0.86
C TYR A 938 48.29 17.61 -0.59
N ASN A 939 48.43 18.48 -1.60
CA ASN A 939 49.10 19.77 -1.52
C ASN A 939 50.55 19.71 -1.01
N TYR A 940 51.30 18.65 -1.36
CA TYR A 940 52.72 18.57 -1.08
C TYR A 940 53.54 19.40 -2.07
N SER A 941 54.76 19.78 -1.67
CA SER A 941 55.76 20.32 -2.60
C SER A 941 55.94 19.38 -3.79
N THR A 942 56.09 19.93 -5.00
CA THR A 942 56.39 19.13 -6.20
C THR A 942 57.71 18.35 -6.06
N SER A 943 58.62 18.78 -5.18
CA SER A 943 59.87 18.06 -4.87
C SER A 943 59.76 17.08 -3.70
N SER A 944 58.55 16.81 -3.18
CA SER A 944 58.35 15.91 -2.03
C SER A 944 58.82 14.49 -2.34
N THR A 945 59.52 13.88 -1.39
CA THR A 945 59.97 12.48 -1.49
C THR A 945 58.80 11.50 -1.44
N ALA A 946 57.64 11.89 -0.91
CA ALA A 946 56.46 11.02 -0.83
C ALA A 946 55.96 10.48 -2.19
N PHE A 947 56.36 11.13 -3.30
CA PHE A 947 55.97 10.77 -4.67
C PHE A 947 56.93 9.81 -5.36
N ILE A 948 58.17 9.69 -4.89
CA ILE A 948 59.25 9.08 -5.68
C ILE A 948 59.01 7.60 -5.99
N THR A 949 58.29 6.88 -5.13
CA THR A 949 57.89 5.48 -5.39
C THR A 949 56.95 5.38 -6.59
N GLN A 950 55.93 6.25 -6.66
CA GLN A 950 54.97 6.25 -7.78
C GLN A 950 55.62 6.82 -9.04
N ASP A 951 56.52 7.80 -8.91
CA ASP A 951 57.28 8.35 -10.04
C ASP A 951 58.12 7.28 -10.75
N VAL A 952 58.55 6.22 -10.06
CA VAL A 952 59.22 5.08 -10.72
C VAL A 952 58.30 4.44 -11.76
N ILE A 953 57.02 4.24 -11.43
CA ILE A 953 56.03 3.68 -12.36
C ILE A 953 55.75 4.68 -13.47
N LEU A 954 55.43 5.94 -13.09
CA LEU A 954 54.99 6.98 -14.03
C LEU A 954 56.07 7.41 -15.03
N ASN A 955 57.34 7.41 -14.63
CA ASN A 955 58.44 7.86 -15.49
C ASN A 955 59.10 6.74 -16.30
N ASN A 956 58.99 5.48 -15.85
CA ASN A 956 59.71 4.36 -16.47
C ASN A 956 58.79 3.33 -17.13
N THR A 957 57.47 3.51 -17.10
CA THR A 957 56.51 2.61 -17.75
C THR A 957 55.40 3.39 -18.45
N SER A 958 54.61 2.71 -19.28
CA SER A 958 53.38 3.27 -19.87
C SER A 958 52.12 2.90 -19.10
N MET A 959 52.26 2.39 -17.87
CA MET A 959 51.13 1.92 -17.07
C MET A 959 50.26 3.08 -16.58
N VAL A 960 48.95 2.87 -16.52
CA VAL A 960 47.97 3.90 -16.12
C VAL A 960 47.20 3.44 -14.89
N ASP A 961 47.14 4.31 -13.88
CA ASP A 961 46.35 4.12 -12.67
C ASP A 961 44.85 4.20 -12.99
N VAL A 962 44.14 3.08 -12.84
CA VAL A 962 42.72 2.96 -13.20
C VAL A 962 41.85 3.95 -12.43
N ILE A 963 42.09 4.08 -11.12
CA ILE A 963 41.22 4.89 -10.25
C ILE A 963 41.45 6.38 -10.51
N ALA A 964 42.71 6.84 -10.59
CA ALA A 964 42.99 8.25 -10.89
C ALA A 964 42.61 8.65 -12.31
N ASN A 965 42.74 7.74 -13.29
CA ASN A 965 42.34 8.00 -14.66
C ASN A 965 40.83 8.19 -14.78
N ARG A 966 40.04 7.41 -14.03
CA ARG A 966 38.57 7.53 -14.03
C ARG A 966 38.07 8.67 -13.16
N TYR A 967 38.77 8.94 -12.06
CA TYR A 967 38.39 9.91 -11.04
C TYR A 967 39.56 10.87 -10.75
N PRO A 968 39.76 11.89 -11.61
CA PRO A 968 40.90 12.79 -11.47
C PRO A 968 40.75 13.72 -10.26
N ALA A 969 41.81 13.79 -9.46
CA ALA A 969 41.96 14.74 -8.35
C ALA A 969 42.13 16.19 -8.85
N PRO A 970 41.82 17.22 -8.02
CA PRO A 970 41.27 17.12 -6.67
C PRO A 970 39.74 16.92 -6.65
N ALA A 971 39.06 17.11 -7.78
CA ALA A 971 37.61 17.09 -7.83
C ALA A 971 37.04 15.71 -7.49
N ASN A 972 37.67 14.62 -7.94
CA ASN A 972 37.17 13.27 -7.76
C ASN A 972 38.18 12.35 -7.04
N PHE A 973 38.74 12.80 -5.93
CA PHE A 973 39.68 11.99 -5.17
C PHE A 973 38.98 10.85 -4.39
N VAL A 974 39.29 9.61 -4.77
CA VAL A 974 38.78 8.38 -4.13
C VAL A 974 39.84 7.82 -3.16
N ALA A 975 39.58 7.84 -1.85
CA ALA A 975 40.52 7.26 -0.89
C ALA A 975 40.51 5.73 -0.95
N SER A 976 41.67 5.12 -0.66
CA SER A 976 41.81 3.67 -0.50
C SER A 976 41.88 3.22 0.96
N THR A 977 41.86 4.18 1.90
CA THR A 977 41.69 3.93 3.34
C THR A 977 40.51 4.74 3.88
N TYR A 978 40.19 4.59 5.17
CA TYR A 978 39.16 5.42 5.82
C TYR A 978 39.66 6.82 6.20
N GLY A 979 40.96 7.11 6.00
CA GLY A 979 41.52 8.45 6.05
C GLY A 979 41.50 9.13 4.68
N THR A 980 42.16 10.29 4.55
CA THR A 980 42.28 11.04 3.29
C THR A 980 43.44 10.53 2.42
N SER A 981 43.60 9.22 2.33
CA SER A 981 44.78 8.58 1.80
C SER A 981 44.44 7.58 0.70
N ARG A 982 45.18 7.65 -0.40
CA ARG A 982 45.24 6.62 -1.43
C ARG A 982 46.66 6.05 -1.45
N ILE A 983 46.79 4.80 -1.08
CA ILE A 983 48.06 4.03 -1.05
C ILE A 983 47.94 2.68 -1.75
N ASP A 984 46.72 2.28 -2.07
CA ASP A 984 46.40 1.11 -2.86
C ASP A 984 46.14 1.51 -4.30
N TYR A 985 46.79 0.83 -5.23
CA TYR A 985 46.73 1.19 -6.64
C TYR A 985 46.50 -0.04 -7.52
N VAL A 986 45.79 0.18 -8.63
CA VAL A 986 45.67 -0.77 -9.73
C VAL A 986 46.10 -0.05 -11.00
N TYR A 987 47.31 -0.34 -11.45
CA TYR A 987 47.87 0.14 -12.70
C TYR A 987 47.66 -0.90 -13.79
N VAL A 988 47.27 -0.47 -14.99
CA VAL A 988 47.10 -1.33 -16.15
C VAL A 988 47.91 -0.84 -17.34
N SER A 989 48.39 -1.76 -18.16
CA SER A 989 49.01 -1.43 -19.44
C SER A 989 48.01 -0.77 -20.40
N PRO A 990 48.45 0.05 -21.37
CA PRO A 990 47.56 0.67 -22.36
C PRO A 990 46.63 -0.34 -23.06
N ALA A 991 47.13 -1.55 -23.38
CA ALA A 991 46.33 -2.60 -24.02
C ALA A 991 45.14 -3.11 -23.18
N LEU A 992 45.21 -2.96 -21.85
CA LEU A 992 44.12 -3.31 -20.93
C LEU A 992 43.29 -2.09 -20.52
N LEU A 993 43.85 -0.88 -20.56
CA LEU A 993 43.13 0.35 -20.21
C LEU A 993 41.88 0.52 -21.09
N ASP A 994 42.00 0.31 -22.40
CA ASP A 994 40.89 0.40 -23.35
C ASP A 994 39.82 -0.67 -23.11
N LYS A 995 40.13 -1.70 -22.31
CA LYS A 995 39.21 -2.77 -21.93
C LYS A 995 38.52 -2.52 -20.60
N VAL A 996 38.96 -1.54 -19.81
CA VAL A 996 38.35 -1.23 -18.50
C VAL A 996 36.96 -0.63 -18.72
N VAL A 997 35.92 -1.38 -18.32
CA VAL A 997 34.52 -0.91 -18.38
C VAL A 997 34.07 -0.28 -17.06
N ASN A 998 34.67 -0.73 -15.94
CA ASN A 998 34.41 -0.18 -14.62
C ASN A 998 35.64 -0.24 -13.71
N GLY A 999 35.71 0.66 -12.74
CA GLY A 999 36.76 0.66 -11.73
C GLY A 999 36.41 1.60 -10.60
N PHE A 1000 36.37 1.14 -9.35
CA PHE A 1000 35.98 1.96 -8.19
C PHE A 1000 36.41 1.34 -6.86
N SER A 1001 36.46 2.17 -5.81
CA SER A 1001 36.63 1.73 -4.42
C SER A 1001 35.27 1.28 -3.88
N LEU A 1002 35.18 0.01 -3.48
CA LEU A 1002 33.94 -0.63 -3.06
C LEU A 1002 33.68 -0.37 -1.58
N ALA A 1003 32.49 0.15 -1.26
CA ALA A 1003 31.98 0.20 0.10
C ALA A 1003 30.62 -0.50 0.18
N ASP A 1004 30.42 -1.35 1.17
CA ASP A 1004 29.18 -2.08 1.41
C ASP A 1004 28.90 -2.19 2.90
N GLN A 1005 27.78 -2.81 3.29
CA GLN A 1005 27.39 -2.81 4.72
C GLN A 1005 28.42 -3.46 5.64
N TRP A 1006 29.28 -4.34 5.12
CA TRP A 1006 30.29 -4.99 5.92
C TRP A 1006 31.53 -4.12 6.12
N ASN A 1007 31.89 -3.29 5.13
CA ASN A 1007 33.15 -2.55 5.17
C ASN A 1007 33.02 -1.00 5.20
N TYR A 1008 31.86 -0.38 4.99
CA TYR A 1008 31.78 1.08 4.76
C TYR A 1008 32.37 1.97 5.88
N LYS A 1009 32.32 1.50 7.13
CA LYS A 1009 32.70 2.27 8.34
C LYS A 1009 34.20 2.21 8.65
N GLY A 1010 34.80 1.03 8.52
CA GLY A 1010 36.19 0.82 8.97
C GLY A 1010 36.39 1.12 10.45
N ASP A 1011 35.43 0.75 11.32
CA ASP A 1011 35.46 1.10 12.73
C ASP A 1011 36.73 0.59 13.43
N LYS A 1012 37.21 1.32 14.44
CA LYS A 1012 38.30 0.84 15.29
C LYS A 1012 37.87 -0.43 16.01
N SER A 1013 38.73 -1.44 16.00
CA SER A 1013 38.50 -2.68 16.72
C SER A 1013 38.37 -2.42 18.23
N PRO A 1014 37.37 -3.01 18.91
CA PRO A 1014 37.23 -2.91 20.35
C PRO A 1014 38.27 -3.76 21.11
N TYR A 1015 39.04 -4.59 20.39
CA TYR A 1015 40.04 -5.48 20.99
C TYR A 1015 41.48 -4.99 20.80
N VAL A 1016 41.76 -4.28 19.71
CA VAL A 1016 43.09 -3.76 19.36
C VAL A 1016 42.94 -2.38 18.72
N ASP A 1017 43.28 -1.33 19.46
CA ASP A 1017 43.04 0.07 19.05
C ASP A 1017 43.69 0.49 17.73
N SER A 1018 44.77 -0.19 17.32
CA SER A 1018 45.48 0.05 16.07
C SER A 1018 44.85 -0.63 14.85
N PHE A 1019 43.87 -1.50 15.04
CA PHE A 1019 43.23 -2.28 13.98
C PHE A 1019 41.83 -1.75 13.67
N ARG A 1020 41.36 -1.97 12.44
CA ARG A 1020 40.00 -1.65 12.00
C ARG A 1020 39.22 -2.88 11.58
N MET A 1021 37.91 -2.71 11.44
CA MET A 1021 36.94 -3.76 11.11
C MET A 1021 36.20 -3.43 9.80
N PRO A 1022 36.23 -4.32 8.80
CA PRO A 1022 37.00 -5.57 8.73
C PRO A 1022 38.49 -5.34 8.41
N SER A 1023 38.83 -4.20 7.82
CA SER A 1023 40.19 -3.77 7.47
C SER A 1023 40.28 -2.24 7.56
N ASP A 1024 41.49 -1.69 7.67
CA ASP A 1024 41.78 -0.26 7.60
C ASP A 1024 41.91 0.28 6.16
N HIS A 1025 41.89 -0.62 5.18
CA HIS A 1025 41.86 -0.33 3.75
C HIS A 1025 40.48 -0.62 3.14
N ARG A 1026 40.22 -0.04 1.97
CA ARG A 1026 39.03 -0.24 1.16
C ARG A 1026 39.35 -1.16 -0.02
N PRO A 1027 38.46 -2.11 -0.36
CA PRO A 1027 38.64 -2.94 -1.56
C PRO A 1027 38.45 -2.13 -2.84
N ILE A 1028 39.17 -2.52 -3.89
CA ILE A 1028 39.06 -1.92 -5.23
C ILE A 1028 38.56 -3.01 -6.19
N ILE A 1029 37.53 -2.70 -6.98
CA ILE A 1029 37.06 -3.53 -8.08
C ILE A 1029 37.45 -2.88 -9.40
N VAL A 1030 37.92 -3.68 -10.36
CA VAL A 1030 38.08 -3.29 -11.76
C VAL A 1030 37.50 -4.37 -12.67
N ASP A 1031 36.64 -3.96 -13.60
CA ASP A 1031 35.99 -4.82 -14.58
C ASP A 1031 36.54 -4.55 -15.99
N PHE A 1032 36.79 -5.63 -16.74
CA PHE A 1032 37.35 -5.59 -18.09
C PHE A 1032 36.47 -6.34 -19.08
N GLU A 1033 36.45 -5.84 -20.32
CA GLU A 1033 35.91 -6.52 -21.49
C GLU A 1033 37.06 -6.92 -22.44
N LEU A 1034 37.64 -8.10 -22.19
CA LEU A 1034 38.83 -8.62 -22.88
C LEU A 1034 38.60 -8.95 -24.36
#